data_AF-A0A8H5HI33-F1
#
_entry.id   AF-A0A8H5HI33-F1
#
_cell.length_a   1.000
_cell.length_b   1.000
_cell.length_c   1.000
_cell.angle_alpha   90.00
_cell.angle_beta   90.00
_cell.angle_gamma   90.00
#
_symmetry.space_group_name_H-M   'P 1'
#
loop_
_entity.id
_entity.type
_entity.pdbx_description
1 polymer ?
#
loop_
_entity_poly.entity_id
_entity_poly.type
_entity_poly.pdbx_seq_one_letter_code
_entity_poly.pdbx_strand_id
1 'polypeptide(L)'
;MLGESHLNLVPPLVESGDVEGLAKAGQTLSLAWSPLNPSLAIFVTSTTPSDEHSLKPDSNDDQPIYFAGLDSVPSSERRLFITDTLIIFAAFQNLMKAAKQQEPDWLQSDQSLEVMRKLAIDYVNFIKECWIHASQPLLRRPEGPLQFSSEHYRSLYTCFSLFVVLYLAEPGYEDAPVGDELMEWLNTHFIEPSTEEGDHLSSLEHPWEDETFWPYLTRATLRGLSKASIFFLGILSRHPSEDLQALTKTLLPLIESQPRLQNFTAERDFAYASRRWSDKVKALRIEMDRVPEDNRYDAFDNWWDRLSDIVGILEGRAEVIKRVCGELGSDWKEVCAAWGVFVDVRLRRQDLPDVVSQVLDILPPDPTHLEDMIHAALFAGEPLKVLEHTSQLDPWLSAHLADIMEPLSLIEANLDEELSLRDFHILKYADYLHSDPALWRITVDYMYSCGEIGKLQADEILLRVPLRLREQIESNGRIQSGGIVGVLKDVNQTCLQYQRELVRRTVAAQTMIQEKDYGLAVPYCISAEDWPGMGRVVDRVLEEYISSGSTAFAKYASAIAPSVQELRNRPSRQGIFAHRLLFAVRYAHFHQLREEQEFQDAALDLLAIFSEDLAPKSWWAVLLCDSVPLLQHGPSLLFASASASELLRKLEEIFVRTSQGAGDEYLSVLMRTMHGSGEKEALEQLKLVRLALARYFARCTSR
;
A
#
# COMPACT_ATOMS: atom_id res chain seq x y z
N MET A 1 8.94 14.88 22.90
CA MET A 1 8.07 16.08 22.86
C MET A 1 7.93 16.47 21.40
N LEU A 2 6.78 16.18 20.78
CA LEU A 2 6.46 16.63 19.43
C LEU A 2 6.34 18.16 19.48
N GLY A 3 7.28 18.89 18.89
CA GLY A 3 7.11 20.31 18.66
C GLY A 3 5.84 20.50 17.84
N GLU A 4 4.96 21.41 18.26
CA GLU A 4 3.75 21.77 17.52
C GLU A 4 4.17 22.28 16.13
N SER A 5 4.13 21.40 15.13
CA SER A 5 4.36 21.75 13.74
C SER A 5 3.13 22.52 13.26
N HIS A 6 3.15 23.83 13.39
CA HIS A 6 2.09 24.68 12.84
C HIS A 6 2.18 24.69 11.31
N LEU A 7 1.17 24.12 10.66
CA LEU A 7 0.99 24.20 9.21
C LEU A 7 0.45 25.59 8.86
N ASN A 8 1.25 26.37 8.14
CA ASN A 8 0.85 27.69 7.65
C ASN A 8 0.40 27.58 6.19
N LEU A 9 -0.76 28.18 5.89
CA LEU A 9 -1.25 28.31 4.53
C LEU A 9 -0.41 29.35 3.77
N VAL A 10 0.07 29.01 2.58
CA VAL A 10 0.87 29.90 1.73
C VAL A 10 0.27 29.94 0.32
N PRO A 11 -0.23 31.09 -0.16
CA PRO A 11 -0.41 32.35 0.58
C PRO A 11 -1.41 32.23 1.75
N PRO A 12 -1.35 33.12 2.75
CA PRO A 12 -2.30 33.09 3.87
C PRO A 12 -3.70 33.49 3.40
N LEU A 13 -4.72 32.72 3.81
CA LEU A 13 -6.14 33.07 3.63
C LEU A 13 -6.52 34.34 4.40
N VAL A 14 -5.81 34.61 5.50
CA VAL A 14 -6.02 35.73 6.42
C VAL A 14 -4.66 36.20 6.89
N GLU A 15 -4.37 37.49 6.81
CA GLU A 15 -3.14 38.03 7.38
C GLU A 15 -3.09 37.81 8.90
N SER A 16 -1.90 37.54 9.44
CA SER A 16 -1.72 37.29 10.86
C SER A 16 -2.19 38.49 11.69
N GLY A 17 -3.24 38.30 12.50
CA GLY A 17 -3.86 39.34 13.32
C GLY A 17 -5.19 39.90 12.79
N ASP A 18 -5.64 39.53 11.58
CA ASP A 18 -6.89 40.05 10.97
C ASP A 18 -8.14 39.17 11.20
N VAL A 19 -8.17 38.43 12.31
CA VAL A 19 -9.34 37.63 12.71
C VAL A 19 -10.57 38.53 12.94
N GLU A 20 -10.34 39.76 13.42
CA GLU A 20 -11.39 40.76 13.59
C GLU A 20 -11.96 41.27 12.25
N GLY A 21 -11.14 41.36 11.20
CA GLY A 21 -11.59 41.75 9.85
C GLY A 21 -12.54 40.72 9.26
N LEU A 22 -12.22 39.43 9.45
CA LEU A 22 -13.07 38.30 9.06
C LEU A 22 -14.42 38.30 9.79
N ALA A 23 -14.39 38.51 11.11
CA ALA A 23 -15.60 38.62 11.92
C ALA A 23 -16.45 39.86 11.52
N LYS A 24 -15.81 41.00 11.23
CA LYS A 24 -16.49 42.22 10.74
C LYS A 24 -17.09 42.05 9.35
N ALA A 25 -16.47 41.24 8.49
CA ALA A 25 -16.97 40.89 7.17
C ALA A 25 -18.08 39.81 7.22
N GLY A 26 -18.41 39.28 8.40
CA GLY A 26 -19.39 38.20 8.55
C GLY A 26 -18.90 36.89 7.92
N GLN A 27 -17.60 36.68 7.82
CA GLN A 27 -17.00 35.49 7.24
C GLN A 27 -16.37 34.60 8.33
N THR A 28 -16.19 33.30 8.05
CA THR A 28 -15.47 32.34 8.88
C THR A 28 -14.68 31.37 8.02
N LEU A 29 -13.62 30.78 8.58
CA LEU A 29 -12.91 29.67 7.95
C LEU A 29 -13.72 28.38 8.09
N SER A 30 -13.87 27.66 6.98
CA SER A 30 -14.48 26.34 6.92
C SER A 30 -13.50 25.33 6.34
N LEU A 31 -13.66 24.07 6.74
CA LEU A 31 -12.86 22.94 6.29
C LEU A 31 -13.76 21.81 5.79
N ALA A 32 -13.35 21.15 4.72
CA ALA A 32 -14.03 19.97 4.18
C ALA A 32 -13.00 18.87 3.93
N TRP A 33 -13.27 17.67 4.46
CA TRP A 33 -12.44 16.50 4.22
C TRP A 33 -12.72 15.90 2.84
N SER A 34 -11.66 15.49 2.15
CA SER A 34 -11.78 14.71 0.93
C SER A 34 -12.35 13.32 1.25
N PRO A 35 -13.31 12.82 0.46
CA PRO A 35 -13.80 11.45 0.61
C PRO A 35 -12.84 10.41 0.04
N LEU A 36 -11.82 10.82 -0.74
CA LEU A 36 -10.95 9.93 -1.53
C LEU A 36 -9.58 9.65 -0.88
N ASN A 37 -9.10 10.55 -0.04
CA ASN A 37 -7.78 10.50 0.57
C ASN A 37 -7.77 11.39 1.84
N PRO A 38 -6.75 11.28 2.71
CA PRO A 38 -6.64 12.11 3.92
C PRO A 38 -6.17 13.54 3.61
N SER A 39 -6.85 14.20 2.68
CA SER A 39 -6.67 15.61 2.35
C SER A 39 -7.86 16.44 2.80
N LEU A 40 -7.61 17.72 3.01
CA LEU A 40 -8.56 18.70 3.50
C LEU A 40 -8.55 19.93 2.59
N ALA A 41 -9.73 20.46 2.31
CA ALA A 41 -9.91 21.73 1.63
C ALA A 41 -10.25 22.81 2.67
N ILE A 42 -9.52 23.93 2.66
CA ILE A 42 -9.75 25.09 3.52
C ILE A 42 -10.21 26.26 2.67
N PHE A 43 -11.32 26.89 3.07
CA PHE A 43 -11.94 28.00 2.35
C PHE A 43 -12.69 28.95 3.29
N VAL A 44 -12.99 30.15 2.81
CA VAL A 44 -13.79 31.15 3.55
C VAL A 44 -15.27 30.95 3.26
N THR A 45 -16.11 31.09 4.28
CA THR A 45 -17.58 30.97 4.20
C THR A 45 -18.26 32.13 4.90
N SER A 46 -19.45 32.53 4.45
CA SER A 46 -20.26 33.53 5.16
C SER A 46 -20.98 32.90 6.37
N THR A 47 -21.03 33.62 7.48
CA THR A 47 -21.68 33.21 8.74
C THR A 47 -23.19 33.46 8.75
N THR A 48 -23.72 34.23 7.79
CA THR A 48 -25.18 34.43 7.65
C THR A 48 -25.77 33.41 6.66
N PRO A 49 -26.80 32.64 7.04
CA PRO A 49 -27.51 31.79 6.07
C PRO A 49 -28.16 32.70 5.02
N SER A 50 -27.74 32.59 3.78
CA SER A 50 -28.37 33.27 2.66
C SER A 50 -29.79 32.72 2.48
N ASP A 51 -30.81 33.55 2.73
CA ASP A 51 -32.15 33.32 2.19
C ASP A 51 -32.02 33.11 0.67
N GLU A 52 -32.58 32.03 0.14
CA GLU A 52 -32.45 31.53 -1.24
C GLU A 52 -32.92 32.50 -2.36
N HIS A 53 -33.24 33.75 -2.04
CA HIS A 53 -33.84 34.72 -2.97
C HIS A 53 -33.06 36.03 -3.19
N SER A 54 -31.83 36.17 -2.70
CA SER A 54 -31.01 37.34 -3.04
C SER A 54 -29.56 36.99 -3.35
N LEU A 55 -29.31 36.43 -4.53
CA LEU A 55 -27.98 36.42 -5.14
C LEU A 55 -28.07 37.10 -6.51
N LYS A 56 -27.78 38.40 -6.53
CA LYS A 56 -27.04 38.95 -7.67
C LYS A 56 -25.57 38.63 -7.42
N PRO A 57 -24.86 37.98 -8.34
CA PRO A 57 -23.45 37.67 -8.20
C PRO A 57 -22.66 38.94 -8.52
N ASP A 58 -22.66 39.92 -7.60
CA ASP A 58 -21.78 41.09 -7.66
C ASP A 58 -20.53 40.82 -6.80
N SER A 59 -19.70 39.87 -7.20
CA SER A 59 -18.25 40.08 -7.32
C SER A 59 -17.60 38.83 -7.92
N ASN A 60 -16.72 39.10 -8.86
CA ASN A 60 -15.84 38.18 -9.55
C ASN A 60 -14.63 37.88 -8.63
N ASP A 61 -14.86 37.69 -7.33
CA ASP A 61 -13.79 37.41 -6.37
C ASP A 61 -13.52 35.91 -6.39
N ASP A 62 -12.49 35.51 -7.13
CA ASP A 62 -11.88 34.18 -7.04
C ASP A 62 -11.45 33.92 -5.59
N GLN A 63 -12.34 33.34 -4.78
CA GLN A 63 -12.02 32.96 -3.41
C GLN A 63 -11.05 31.77 -3.46
N PRO A 64 -9.83 31.91 -2.93
CA PRO A 64 -8.84 30.84 -3.02
C PRO A 64 -9.24 29.67 -2.11
N ILE A 65 -9.32 28.48 -2.69
CA ILE A 65 -9.50 27.20 -1.96
C ILE A 65 -8.12 26.55 -1.84
N TYR A 66 -7.74 26.20 -0.62
CA TYR A 66 -6.45 25.55 -0.35
C TYR A 66 -6.67 24.08 -0.10
N PHE A 67 -5.93 23.23 -0.83
CA PHE A 67 -5.87 21.80 -0.56
C PHE A 67 -4.63 21.49 0.25
N ALA A 68 -4.81 20.84 1.39
CA ALA A 68 -3.74 20.34 2.24
C ALA A 68 -3.85 18.82 2.34
N GLY A 69 -2.72 18.12 2.18
CA GLY A 69 -2.60 16.70 2.50
C GLY A 69 -1.77 16.53 3.76
N LEU A 70 -2.07 15.51 4.56
CA LEU A 70 -1.20 15.14 5.69
C LEU A 70 0.16 14.63 5.20
N ASP A 71 0.15 13.84 4.12
CA ASP A 71 1.36 13.35 3.49
C ASP A 71 1.46 13.78 2.01
N SER A 72 2.68 13.75 1.49
CA SER A 72 2.96 13.98 0.07
C SER A 72 2.65 12.74 -0.75
N VAL A 73 1.98 12.93 -1.89
CA VAL A 73 1.70 11.87 -2.86
C VAL A 73 3.02 11.22 -3.31
N PRO A 74 3.14 9.87 -3.29
CA PRO A 74 4.34 9.18 -3.73
C PRO A 74 4.74 9.54 -5.17
N SER A 75 6.00 9.94 -5.37
CA SER A 75 6.59 10.20 -6.69
C SER A 75 6.71 8.92 -7.53
N SER A 76 7.03 9.02 -8.83
CA SER A 76 7.24 7.83 -9.68
C SER A 76 8.29 6.88 -9.11
N GLU A 77 9.40 7.44 -8.66
CA GLU A 77 10.50 6.71 -8.03
C GLU A 77 10.04 6.00 -6.75
N ARG A 78 9.32 6.70 -5.87
CA ARG A 78 8.79 6.08 -4.65
C ARG A 78 7.74 5.02 -4.95
N ARG A 79 6.92 5.19 -6.00
CA ARG A 79 5.95 4.17 -6.43
C ARG A 79 6.60 2.90 -6.95
N LEU A 80 7.72 3.00 -7.67
CA LEU A 80 8.51 1.83 -8.08
C LEU A 80 9.00 1.07 -6.85
N PHE A 81 9.64 1.77 -5.90
CA PHE A 81 10.07 1.19 -4.63
C PHE A 81 8.93 0.48 -3.88
N ILE A 82 7.76 1.12 -3.76
CA ILE A 82 6.57 0.54 -3.11
C ILE A 82 6.10 -0.73 -3.85
N THR A 83 6.06 -0.70 -5.18
CA THR A 83 5.55 -1.81 -5.99
C THR A 83 6.46 -3.03 -5.92
N ASP A 84 7.78 -2.83 -5.97
CA ASP A 84 8.75 -3.91 -5.91
C ASP A 84 8.79 -4.54 -4.50
N THR A 85 8.77 -3.71 -3.46
CA THR A 85 8.76 -4.17 -2.06
C THR A 85 7.46 -4.86 -1.66
N LEU A 86 6.33 -4.52 -2.30
CA LEU A 86 5.04 -5.19 -2.08
C LEU A 86 5.09 -6.68 -2.44
N ILE A 87 5.86 -7.07 -3.45
CA ILE A 87 5.97 -8.47 -3.87
C ILE A 87 6.56 -9.32 -2.74
N ILE A 88 7.59 -8.77 -2.08
CA ILE A 88 8.25 -9.39 -0.94
C ILE A 88 7.29 -9.45 0.25
N PHE A 89 6.57 -8.35 0.50
CA PHE A 89 5.57 -8.29 1.57
C PHE A 89 4.49 -9.34 1.38
N ALA A 90 3.93 -9.46 0.17
CA ALA A 90 2.93 -10.46 -0.16
C ALA A 90 3.47 -11.89 0.00
N ALA A 91 4.73 -12.14 -0.37
CA ALA A 91 5.39 -13.43 -0.15
C ALA A 91 5.53 -13.74 1.35
N PHE A 92 5.94 -12.76 2.16
CA PHE A 92 6.02 -12.88 3.62
C PHE A 92 4.63 -13.14 4.24
N GLN A 93 3.60 -12.40 3.83
CA GLN A 93 2.23 -12.62 4.31
C GLN A 93 1.68 -14.00 3.94
N ASN A 94 2.06 -14.54 2.78
CA ASN A 94 1.71 -15.91 2.41
C ASN A 94 2.42 -16.96 3.29
N LEU A 95 3.69 -16.72 3.64
CA LEU A 95 4.42 -17.54 4.62
C LEU A 95 3.70 -17.52 5.98
N MET A 96 3.29 -16.34 6.46
CA MET A 96 2.56 -16.19 7.73
C MET A 96 1.17 -16.85 7.70
N LYS A 97 0.45 -16.80 6.58
CA LYS A 97 -0.82 -17.52 6.40
C LYS A 97 -0.63 -19.04 6.42
N ALA A 98 0.46 -19.55 5.82
CA ALA A 98 0.80 -20.96 5.86
C ALA A 98 1.16 -21.40 7.30
N ALA A 99 1.89 -20.56 8.04
CA ALA A 99 2.24 -20.81 9.43
C ALA A 99 1.02 -20.99 10.34
N LYS A 100 -0.07 -20.23 10.12
CA LYS A 100 -1.34 -20.36 10.88
C LYS A 100 -1.99 -21.74 10.74
N GLN A 101 -1.64 -22.52 9.72
CA GLN A 101 -2.16 -23.87 9.49
C GLN A 101 -1.23 -24.97 10.03
N GLN A 102 -0.05 -24.60 10.51
CA GLN A 102 1.00 -25.50 11.00
C GLN A 102 1.10 -25.43 12.54
N GLU A 103 2.02 -26.21 13.12
CA GLU A 103 2.32 -26.18 14.56
C GLU A 103 2.92 -24.83 15.00
N PRO A 104 2.72 -24.41 16.26
CA PRO A 104 3.14 -23.08 16.74
C PRO A 104 4.65 -22.84 16.63
N ASP A 105 5.47 -23.88 16.74
CA ASP A 105 6.93 -23.78 16.65
C ASP A 105 7.45 -23.82 15.21
N TRP A 106 6.57 -23.96 14.20
CA TRP A 106 6.96 -24.06 12.79
C TRP A 106 7.69 -22.81 12.28
N LEU A 107 7.35 -21.63 12.82
CA LEU A 107 8.02 -20.37 12.49
C LEU A 107 9.45 -20.31 13.02
N GLN A 108 9.75 -21.02 14.11
CA GLN A 108 11.08 -21.16 14.69
C GLN A 108 11.91 -22.27 14.03
N SER A 109 11.35 -22.98 13.05
CA SER A 109 12.11 -23.99 12.31
C SER A 109 13.17 -23.33 11.42
N ASP A 110 14.33 -23.97 11.30
CA ASP A 110 15.45 -23.52 10.46
C ASP A 110 15.02 -23.18 9.03
N GLN A 111 14.07 -23.95 8.47
CA GLN A 111 13.56 -23.73 7.11
C GLN A 111 12.76 -22.42 7.01
N SER A 112 11.91 -22.14 7.99
CA SER A 112 11.12 -20.90 8.03
C SER A 112 12.03 -19.68 8.24
N LEU A 113 13.00 -19.78 9.14
CA LEU A 113 14.02 -18.74 9.37
C LEU A 113 14.87 -18.49 8.13
N GLU A 114 15.25 -19.53 7.38
CA GLU A 114 15.99 -19.38 6.13
C GLU A 114 15.17 -18.62 5.07
N VAL A 115 13.87 -18.91 4.95
CA VAL A 115 12.97 -18.19 4.03
C VAL A 115 12.79 -16.75 4.46
N MET A 116 12.55 -16.47 5.74
CA MET A 116 12.44 -15.12 6.28
C MET A 116 13.72 -14.31 6.03
N ARG A 117 14.89 -14.91 6.27
CA ARG A 117 16.19 -14.30 5.98
C ARG A 117 16.36 -13.97 4.50
N LYS A 118 15.98 -14.87 3.59
CA LYS A 118 16.03 -14.62 2.14
C LYS A 118 15.16 -13.42 1.74
N LEU A 119 13.92 -13.37 2.22
CA LEU A 119 13.01 -12.25 1.96
C LEU A 119 13.55 -10.93 2.53
N ALA A 120 14.16 -10.96 3.72
CA ALA A 120 14.81 -9.79 4.30
C ALA A 120 16.03 -9.32 3.49
N ILE A 121 16.83 -10.24 2.95
CA ILE A 121 17.93 -9.93 2.04
C ILE A 121 17.40 -9.34 0.72
N ASP A 122 16.27 -9.84 0.22
CA ASP A 122 15.63 -9.27 -0.97
C ASP A 122 15.25 -7.82 -0.71
N TYR A 123 14.67 -7.48 0.45
CA TYR A 123 14.44 -6.08 0.84
C TYR A 123 15.73 -5.25 0.79
N VAL A 124 16.80 -5.74 1.43
CA VAL A 124 18.11 -5.06 1.43
C VAL A 124 18.63 -4.80 0.01
N ASN A 125 18.48 -5.76 -0.90
CA ASN A 125 18.91 -5.62 -2.29
C ASN A 125 18.08 -4.58 -3.05
N PHE A 126 16.76 -4.58 -2.90
CA PHE A 126 15.91 -3.57 -3.56
C PHE A 126 16.15 -2.16 -3.02
N ILE A 127 16.34 -1.99 -1.70
CA ILE A 127 16.71 -0.68 -1.14
C ILE A 127 18.05 -0.22 -1.74
N LYS A 128 19.03 -1.12 -1.87
CA LYS A 128 20.33 -0.83 -2.48
C LYS A 128 20.19 -0.41 -3.95
N GLU A 129 19.34 -1.07 -4.72
CA GLU A 129 19.07 -0.69 -6.12
C GLU A 129 18.44 0.70 -6.21
N CYS A 130 17.47 1.01 -5.35
CA CYS A 130 16.85 2.34 -5.26
C CYS A 130 17.86 3.42 -4.84
N TRP A 131 18.74 3.11 -3.89
CA TRP A 131 19.83 4.02 -3.50
C TRP A 131 20.78 4.30 -4.68
N ILE A 132 21.22 3.26 -5.40
CA ILE A 132 22.08 3.39 -6.58
C ILE A 132 21.37 4.21 -7.67
N HIS A 133 20.06 4.03 -7.86
CA HIS A 133 19.29 4.82 -8.82
C HIS A 133 19.18 6.30 -8.39
N ALA A 134 18.89 6.56 -7.11
CA ALA A 134 18.76 7.90 -6.54
C ALA A 134 20.09 8.68 -6.56
N SER A 135 21.23 7.99 -6.47
CA SER A 135 22.57 8.61 -6.52
C SER A 135 23.03 9.01 -7.93
N GLN A 136 22.34 8.58 -9.00
CA GLN A 136 22.74 8.92 -10.37
C GLN A 136 22.53 10.41 -10.69
N PRO A 137 23.39 11.04 -11.52
CA PRO A 137 23.24 12.46 -11.88
C PRO A 137 21.89 12.78 -12.53
N LEU A 138 21.35 13.98 -12.27
CA LEU A 138 20.04 14.44 -12.78
C LEU A 138 19.89 14.31 -14.31
N LEU A 139 20.97 14.47 -15.07
CA LEU A 139 20.97 14.33 -16.54
C LEU A 139 20.58 12.93 -17.04
N ARG A 140 20.65 11.91 -16.18
CA ARG A 140 20.24 10.53 -16.47
C ARG A 140 18.85 10.19 -15.91
N ARG A 141 18.16 11.13 -15.24
CA ARG A 141 16.85 10.91 -14.60
C ARG A 141 15.74 11.61 -15.40
N PRO A 142 15.00 10.89 -16.26
CA PRO A 142 13.90 11.47 -17.05
C PRO A 142 12.63 11.77 -16.22
N GLU A 143 12.56 11.31 -14.96
CA GLU A 143 11.31 11.26 -14.17
C GLU A 143 11.06 12.46 -13.23
N GLY A 144 11.91 13.49 -13.25
CA GLY A 144 11.74 14.69 -12.43
C GLY A 144 12.45 14.63 -11.05
N PRO A 145 12.11 15.53 -10.11
CA PRO A 145 12.75 15.60 -8.80
C PRO A 145 12.35 14.41 -7.92
N LEU A 146 13.30 13.92 -7.11
CA LEU A 146 13.03 12.85 -6.14
C LEU A 146 12.21 13.38 -4.97
N GLN A 147 11.37 12.50 -4.42
CA GLN A 147 10.67 12.77 -3.16
C GLN A 147 11.63 12.68 -1.96
N PHE A 148 12.52 11.68 -2.00
CA PHE A 148 13.54 11.45 -0.98
C PHE A 148 14.94 11.54 -1.58
N SER A 149 15.92 11.98 -0.79
CA SER A 149 17.30 12.11 -1.24
C SER A 149 17.98 10.74 -1.38
N SER A 150 19.12 10.66 -2.07
CA SER A 150 19.94 9.45 -2.06
C SER A 150 20.39 9.07 -0.66
N GLU A 151 20.59 10.05 0.22
CA GLU A 151 20.99 9.86 1.61
C GLU A 151 19.90 9.18 2.45
N HIS A 152 18.63 9.47 2.15
CA HIS A 152 17.48 8.78 2.74
C HIS A 152 17.53 7.29 2.45
N TYR A 153 17.65 6.91 1.17
CA TYR A 153 17.73 5.50 0.77
C TYR A 153 19.00 4.80 1.28
N ARG A 154 20.12 5.54 1.41
CA ARG A 154 21.34 5.03 2.08
C ARG A 154 21.04 4.67 3.54
N SER A 155 20.34 5.55 4.26
CA SER A 155 19.97 5.34 5.67
C SER A 155 19.02 4.15 5.84
N LEU A 156 18.08 3.95 4.90
CA LEU A 156 17.23 2.76 4.88
C LEU A 156 18.06 1.48 4.68
N TYR A 157 19.03 1.53 3.76
CA TYR A 157 19.88 0.39 3.42
C TYR A 157 20.76 -0.04 4.60
N THR A 158 21.41 0.91 5.28
CA THR A 158 22.24 0.66 6.47
C THR A 158 21.44 0.10 7.64
N CYS A 159 20.27 0.70 7.94
CA CYS A 159 19.42 0.25 9.04
C CYS A 159 18.87 -1.16 8.81
N PHE A 160 18.33 -1.43 7.62
CA PHE A 160 17.72 -2.73 7.31
C PHE A 160 18.77 -3.85 7.23
N SER A 161 19.93 -3.58 6.60
CA SER A 161 21.03 -4.55 6.56
C SER A 161 21.58 -4.88 7.95
N LEU A 162 21.69 -3.89 8.84
CA LEU A 162 22.11 -4.12 10.23
C LEU A 162 21.10 -4.99 10.97
N PHE A 163 19.81 -4.75 10.78
CA PHE A 163 18.75 -5.58 11.34
C PHE A 163 18.90 -7.05 10.89
N VAL A 164 19.19 -7.29 9.61
CA VAL A 164 19.44 -8.65 9.09
C VAL A 164 20.65 -9.30 9.77
N VAL A 165 21.76 -8.58 9.93
CA VAL A 165 22.98 -9.10 10.58
C VAL A 165 22.75 -9.47 12.04
N LEU A 166 21.99 -8.64 12.77
CA LEU A 166 21.78 -8.80 14.21
C LEU A 166 20.66 -9.78 14.57
N TYR A 167 19.58 -9.86 13.78
CA TYR A 167 18.37 -10.58 14.17
C TYR A 167 17.98 -11.72 13.22
N LEU A 168 18.59 -11.82 12.04
CA LEU A 168 18.35 -12.87 11.05
C LEU A 168 19.64 -13.58 10.67
N ALA A 169 20.28 -14.18 11.69
CA ALA A 169 21.47 -15.00 11.51
C ALA A 169 21.20 -16.18 10.56
N GLU A 170 22.25 -16.69 9.92
CA GLU A 170 22.12 -17.93 9.14
C GLU A 170 21.76 -19.10 10.08
N PRO A 171 20.81 -19.98 9.72
CA PRO A 171 20.42 -21.09 10.56
C PRO A 171 21.63 -21.94 10.99
N GLY A 172 21.76 -22.19 12.28
CA GLY A 172 22.93 -22.86 12.87
C GLY A 172 24.10 -21.94 13.27
N TYR A 173 24.04 -20.64 12.94
CA TYR A 173 24.99 -19.61 13.35
C TYR A 173 24.39 -18.57 14.31
N GLU A 174 23.22 -18.85 14.88
CA GLU A 174 22.57 -17.96 15.87
C GLU A 174 23.48 -17.67 17.06
N ASP A 175 24.10 -18.74 17.56
CA ASP A 175 25.07 -18.76 18.66
C ASP A 175 26.50 -18.37 18.25
N ALA A 176 26.73 -18.08 16.97
CA ALA A 176 28.05 -17.76 16.46
C ALA A 176 28.52 -16.37 16.92
N PRO A 177 29.84 -16.18 17.11
CA PRO A 177 30.42 -14.86 17.36
C PRO A 177 30.08 -13.85 16.25
N VAL A 178 29.63 -12.66 16.64
CA VAL A 178 29.09 -11.64 15.70
C VAL A 178 30.15 -10.65 15.21
N GLY A 179 31.34 -10.63 15.80
CA GLY A 179 32.37 -9.61 15.53
C GLY A 179 32.78 -9.49 14.06
N ASP A 180 33.02 -10.63 13.39
CA ASP A 180 33.41 -10.65 11.97
C ASP A 180 32.28 -10.09 11.07
N GLU A 181 31.03 -10.45 11.33
CA GLU A 181 29.86 -9.98 10.56
C GLU A 181 29.60 -8.48 10.75
N LEU A 182 29.74 -7.97 11.98
CA LEU A 182 29.61 -6.53 12.26
C LEU A 182 30.73 -5.73 11.58
N MET A 183 31.94 -6.27 11.54
CA MET A 183 33.04 -5.63 10.85
C MET A 183 32.84 -5.64 9.33
N GLU A 184 32.29 -6.72 8.76
CA GLU A 184 31.91 -6.78 7.35
C GLU A 184 30.80 -5.78 7.01
N TRP A 185 29.77 -5.66 7.86
CA TRP A 185 28.73 -4.63 7.73
C TRP A 185 29.33 -3.23 7.76
N LEU A 186 30.17 -2.91 8.77
CA LEU A 186 30.81 -1.60 8.90
C LEU A 186 31.62 -1.25 7.65
N ASN A 187 32.45 -2.19 7.17
CA ASN A 187 33.28 -2.00 5.97
C ASN A 187 32.48 -1.85 4.68
N THR A 188 31.25 -2.40 4.63
CA THR A 188 30.36 -2.30 3.47
C THR A 188 29.65 -0.94 3.41
N HIS A 189 29.26 -0.40 4.57
CA HIS A 189 28.41 0.79 4.65
C HIS A 189 29.16 2.08 4.94
N PHE A 190 30.27 2.01 5.68
CA PHE A 190 31.09 3.15 6.07
C PHE A 190 32.50 2.90 5.55
N ILE A 191 32.77 3.20 4.28
CA ILE A 191 34.04 2.85 3.64
C ILE A 191 35.15 3.78 4.15
N GLU A 192 35.95 3.27 5.08
CA GLU A 192 37.17 3.93 5.56
C GLU A 192 38.21 2.85 5.96
N PRO A 193 39.53 3.10 5.82
CA PRO A 193 40.09 4.20 5.04
C PRO A 193 39.77 4.05 3.55
N SER A 194 39.78 5.16 2.81
CA SER A 194 39.33 5.15 1.42
C SER A 194 40.33 4.47 0.48
N THR A 195 39.85 3.93 -0.64
CA THR A 195 40.73 3.38 -1.68
C THR A 195 41.63 4.47 -2.27
N GLU A 196 41.15 5.70 -2.38
CA GLU A 196 41.91 6.85 -2.91
C GLU A 196 43.10 7.21 -2.02
N GLU A 197 42.92 7.20 -0.69
CA GLU A 197 44.02 7.36 0.27
C GLU A 197 45.07 6.24 0.12
N GLY A 198 44.60 4.99 -0.05
CA GLY A 198 45.49 3.85 -0.29
C GLY A 198 46.29 3.99 -1.58
N ASP A 199 45.65 4.39 -2.67
CA ASP A 199 46.30 4.61 -3.96
C ASP A 199 47.33 5.75 -3.89
N HIS A 200 46.98 6.84 -3.21
CA HIS A 200 47.90 7.96 -2.96
C HIS A 200 49.16 7.49 -2.22
N LEU A 201 48.99 6.82 -1.08
CA LEU A 201 50.11 6.33 -0.27
C LEU A 201 50.97 5.31 -1.04
N SER A 202 50.36 4.46 -1.86
CA SER A 202 51.08 3.46 -2.65
C SER A 202 51.97 4.08 -3.75
N SER A 203 51.67 5.32 -4.15
CA SER A 203 52.43 6.05 -5.18
C SER A 203 53.71 6.71 -4.66
N LEU A 204 53.84 6.85 -3.33
CA LEU A 204 54.99 7.48 -2.67
C LEU A 204 56.17 6.50 -2.54
N GLU A 205 57.40 7.00 -2.68
CA GLU A 205 58.61 6.17 -2.47
C GLU A 205 58.85 5.85 -1.00
N HIS A 206 58.52 6.80 -0.10
CA HIS A 206 58.63 6.67 1.36
C HIS A 206 57.28 7.01 2.00
N PRO A 207 56.27 6.13 1.93
CA PRO A 207 54.91 6.44 2.40
C PRO A 207 54.84 6.76 3.90
N TRP A 208 55.76 6.23 4.71
CA TRP A 208 55.81 6.44 6.16
C TRP A 208 56.16 7.87 6.59
N GLU A 209 56.63 8.72 5.66
CA GLU A 209 56.85 10.16 5.90
C GLU A 209 55.57 10.98 5.70
N ASP A 210 54.48 10.37 5.23
CA ASP A 210 53.20 11.04 5.06
C ASP A 210 52.38 11.00 6.35
N GLU A 211 51.74 12.12 6.71
CA GLU A 211 50.92 12.24 7.94
C GLU A 211 49.74 11.24 7.95
N THR A 212 49.24 10.84 6.78
CA THR A 212 48.09 9.93 6.66
C THR A 212 48.47 8.45 6.72
N PHE A 213 49.75 8.10 6.58
CA PHE A 213 50.21 6.71 6.52
C PHE A 213 49.90 5.91 7.79
N TRP A 214 50.30 6.41 8.96
CA TRP A 214 50.08 5.71 10.22
C TRP A 214 48.59 5.63 10.59
N PRO A 215 47.79 6.71 10.46
CA PRO A 215 46.34 6.62 10.60
C PRO A 215 45.69 5.59 9.66
N TYR A 216 46.08 5.60 8.37
CA TYR A 216 45.59 4.65 7.38
C TYR A 216 45.91 3.21 7.78
N LEU A 217 47.17 2.91 8.11
CA LEU A 217 47.61 1.58 8.48
C LEU A 217 46.95 1.09 9.79
N THR A 218 46.79 2.00 10.75
CA THR A 218 46.13 1.71 12.02
C THR A 218 44.65 1.39 11.80
N ARG A 219 43.93 2.22 11.04
CA ARG A 219 42.51 1.97 10.70
C ARG A 219 42.33 0.72 9.85
N ALA A 220 43.20 0.48 8.87
CA ALA A 220 43.17 -0.74 8.06
C ALA A 220 43.37 -2.00 8.92
N THR A 221 44.24 -1.94 9.93
CA THR A 221 44.43 -3.06 10.88
C THR A 221 43.22 -3.21 11.79
N LEU A 222 42.69 -2.11 12.34
CA LEU A 222 41.50 -2.07 13.18
C LEU A 222 40.25 -2.62 12.47
N ARG A 223 40.09 -2.34 11.19
CA ARG A 223 38.97 -2.84 10.39
C ARG A 223 39.18 -4.23 9.80
N GLY A 224 40.31 -4.86 10.12
CA GLY A 224 40.65 -6.19 9.65
C GLY A 224 40.89 -6.27 8.14
N LEU A 225 41.26 -5.17 7.48
CA LEU A 225 41.64 -5.11 6.07
C LEU A 225 43.05 -5.68 5.88
N SER A 226 43.16 -7.00 6.00
CA SER A 226 44.44 -7.72 6.07
C SER A 226 45.34 -7.47 4.85
N LYS A 227 44.77 -7.43 3.64
CA LYS A 227 45.54 -7.18 2.41
C LYS A 227 46.22 -5.81 2.40
N ALA A 228 45.48 -4.76 2.75
CA ALA A 228 46.01 -3.40 2.83
C ALA A 228 47.06 -3.29 3.95
N SER A 229 46.75 -3.86 5.12
CA SER A 229 47.65 -3.88 6.27
C SER A 229 48.98 -4.59 5.96
N ILE A 230 48.92 -5.77 5.34
CA ILE A 230 50.11 -6.56 4.92
C ILE A 230 50.92 -5.80 3.88
N PHE A 231 50.27 -5.14 2.91
CA PHE A 231 50.96 -4.37 1.88
C PHE A 231 51.77 -3.22 2.49
N PHE A 232 51.13 -2.34 3.28
CA PHE A 232 51.80 -1.17 3.86
C PHE A 232 52.81 -1.55 4.95
N LEU A 233 52.57 -2.61 5.73
CA LEU A 233 53.60 -3.18 6.60
C LEU A 233 54.78 -3.73 5.79
N GLY A 234 54.52 -4.39 4.65
CA GLY A 234 55.57 -4.86 3.76
C GLY A 234 56.50 -3.73 3.31
N ILE A 235 55.97 -2.54 3.07
CA ILE A 235 56.73 -1.34 2.69
C ILE A 235 57.71 -0.93 3.81
N LEU A 236 57.33 -1.07 5.09
CA LEU A 236 58.19 -0.77 6.24
C LEU A 236 59.43 -1.68 6.33
N SER A 237 59.49 -2.78 5.57
CA SER A 237 60.73 -3.57 5.45
C SER A 237 61.88 -2.79 4.77
N ARG A 238 61.58 -1.66 4.12
CA ARG A 238 62.56 -0.74 3.52
C ARG A 238 62.86 0.48 4.39
N HIS A 239 62.25 0.58 5.57
CA HIS A 239 62.39 1.71 6.47
C HIS A 239 63.83 1.84 7.02
N PRO A 240 64.37 3.05 7.28
CA PRO A 240 65.73 3.23 7.79
C PRO A 240 66.04 2.56 9.14
N SER A 241 65.05 2.37 10.02
CA SER A 241 65.23 1.71 11.32
C SER A 241 65.28 0.17 11.19
N GLU A 242 66.41 -0.43 11.55
CA GLU A 242 66.60 -1.90 11.56
C GLU A 242 65.66 -2.60 12.56
N ASP A 243 65.39 -1.96 13.69
CA ASP A 243 64.46 -2.46 14.72
C ASP A 243 63.04 -2.55 14.16
N LEU A 244 62.57 -1.52 13.44
CA LEU A 244 61.25 -1.53 12.80
C LEU A 244 61.16 -2.62 11.71
N GLN A 245 62.20 -2.79 10.90
CA GLN A 245 62.24 -3.85 9.89
C GLN A 245 62.13 -5.25 10.53
N ALA A 246 62.80 -5.49 11.65
CA ALA A 246 62.76 -6.77 12.36
C ALA A 246 61.37 -7.03 12.95
N LEU A 247 60.78 -6.03 13.62
CA LEU A 247 59.43 -6.14 14.20
C LEU A 247 58.36 -6.36 13.12
N THR A 248 58.48 -5.66 12.00
CA THR A 248 57.57 -5.80 10.85
C THR A 248 57.61 -7.21 10.26
N LYS A 249 58.79 -7.83 10.14
CA LYS A 249 58.94 -9.22 9.67
C LYS A 249 58.22 -10.22 10.58
N THR A 250 58.14 -9.95 11.88
CA THR A 250 57.40 -10.77 12.84
C THR A 250 55.90 -10.44 12.83
N LEU A 251 55.51 -9.19 12.61
CA LEU A 251 54.12 -8.73 12.61
C LEU A 251 53.35 -9.19 11.36
N LEU A 252 53.96 -9.17 10.18
CA LEU A 252 53.35 -9.60 8.92
C LEU A 252 52.68 -10.99 9.00
N PRO A 253 53.36 -12.07 9.43
CA PRO A 253 52.74 -13.39 9.54
C PRO A 253 51.69 -13.45 10.65
N LEU A 254 51.71 -12.56 11.65
CA LEU A 254 50.65 -12.51 12.67
C LEU A 254 49.36 -11.97 12.08
N ILE A 255 49.40 -10.90 11.28
CA ILE A 255 48.21 -10.37 10.61
C ILE A 255 47.66 -11.36 9.59
N GLU A 256 48.54 -12.02 8.82
CA GLU A 256 48.13 -13.03 7.84
C GLU A 256 47.50 -14.26 8.51
N SER A 257 47.98 -14.66 9.68
CA SER A 257 47.49 -15.83 10.42
C SER A 257 46.39 -15.52 11.44
N GLN A 258 45.76 -14.35 11.37
CA GLN A 258 44.63 -14.00 12.25
C GLN A 258 43.50 -15.04 12.09
N PRO A 259 43.10 -15.74 13.17
CA PRO A 259 42.00 -16.69 13.11
C PRO A 259 40.68 -15.97 12.78
N ARG A 260 39.93 -16.50 11.82
CA ARG A 260 38.57 -16.07 11.45
C ARG A 260 37.62 -17.24 11.62
N LEU A 261 36.39 -17.00 12.06
CA LEU A 261 35.46 -18.09 12.37
C LEU A 261 35.22 -19.00 11.16
N GLN A 262 35.10 -18.42 9.96
CA GLN A 262 34.87 -19.12 8.70
C GLN A 262 35.95 -20.17 8.35
N ASN A 263 37.14 -20.07 8.94
CA ASN A 263 38.25 -21.00 8.69
C ASN A 263 38.19 -22.26 9.58
N PHE A 264 37.23 -22.36 10.49
CA PHE A 264 37.11 -23.45 11.45
C PHE A 264 35.73 -24.10 11.38
N THR A 265 35.69 -25.42 11.55
CA THR A 265 34.44 -26.19 11.62
C THR A 265 33.86 -26.23 13.04
N ALA A 266 34.65 -25.93 14.06
CA ALA A 266 34.24 -25.97 15.46
C ALA A 266 34.70 -24.71 16.21
N GLU A 267 33.77 -24.07 16.94
CA GLU A 267 34.02 -22.85 17.73
C GLU A 267 35.14 -23.02 18.76
N ARG A 268 35.25 -24.20 19.38
CA ARG A 268 36.30 -24.49 20.37
C ARG A 268 37.70 -24.41 19.75
N ASP A 269 37.85 -24.92 18.53
CA ASP A 269 39.14 -24.96 17.85
C ASP A 269 39.53 -23.55 17.38
N PHE A 270 38.54 -22.76 16.96
CA PHE A 270 38.69 -21.32 16.73
C PHE A 270 39.13 -20.59 18.01
N ALA A 271 38.44 -20.76 19.13
CA ALA A 271 38.78 -20.12 20.40
C ALA A 271 40.21 -20.47 20.87
N TYR A 272 40.63 -21.72 20.68
CA TYR A 272 41.99 -22.16 20.98
C TYR A 272 43.03 -21.50 20.05
N ALA A 273 42.74 -21.44 18.75
CA ALA A 273 43.60 -20.76 17.77
C ALA A 273 43.72 -19.26 18.06
N SER A 274 42.61 -18.58 18.34
CA SER A 274 42.57 -17.15 18.70
C SER A 274 43.37 -16.86 19.96
N ARG A 275 43.26 -17.70 20.99
CA ARG A 275 44.08 -17.58 22.20
C ARG A 275 45.56 -17.74 21.92
N ARG A 276 45.94 -18.79 21.18
CA ARG A 276 47.34 -19.04 20.80
C ARG A 276 47.91 -17.92 19.93
N TRP A 277 47.10 -17.36 19.06
CA TRP A 277 47.47 -16.22 18.23
C TRP A 277 47.69 -14.97 19.11
N SER A 278 46.77 -14.66 20.02
CA SER A 278 46.93 -13.55 21.00
C SER A 278 48.20 -13.70 21.84
N ASP A 279 48.55 -14.91 22.28
CA ASP A 279 49.80 -15.16 23.03
C ASP A 279 51.05 -14.84 22.19
N LYS A 280 51.02 -15.05 20.87
CA LYS A 280 52.12 -14.65 19.98
C LYS A 280 52.20 -13.13 19.82
N VAL A 281 51.06 -12.44 19.73
CA VAL A 281 51.03 -10.97 19.68
C VAL A 281 51.60 -10.38 20.98
N LYS A 282 51.27 -10.96 22.14
CA LYS A 282 51.87 -10.56 23.44
C LYS A 282 53.37 -10.84 23.50
N ALA A 283 53.87 -11.89 22.85
CA ALA A 283 55.30 -12.12 22.73
C ALA A 283 55.99 -11.03 21.89
N LEU A 284 55.37 -10.61 20.78
CA LEU A 284 55.85 -9.48 19.98
C LEU A 284 55.89 -8.17 20.79
N ARG A 285 54.89 -7.92 21.65
CA ARG A 285 54.92 -6.77 22.57
C ARG A 285 56.17 -6.75 23.45
N ILE A 286 56.53 -7.90 24.02
CA ILE A 286 57.73 -8.03 24.87
C ILE A 286 59.00 -7.75 24.06
N GLU A 287 59.03 -8.12 22.77
CA GLU A 287 60.13 -7.78 21.86
C GLU A 287 60.19 -6.29 21.57
N MET A 288 59.04 -5.64 21.34
CA MET A 288 58.95 -4.19 21.14
C MET A 288 59.42 -3.39 22.36
N ASP A 289 59.14 -3.87 23.58
CA ASP A 289 59.54 -3.20 24.82
C ASP A 289 61.08 -3.21 25.03
N ARG A 290 61.82 -4.07 24.31
CA ARG A 290 63.29 -4.14 24.35
C ARG A 290 63.96 -3.08 23.49
N VAL A 291 63.23 -2.39 22.61
CA VAL A 291 63.78 -1.34 21.76
C VAL A 291 64.14 -0.13 22.63
N PRO A 292 65.41 0.33 22.64
CA PRO A 292 65.83 1.52 23.39
C PRO A 292 65.08 2.77 22.94
N GLU A 293 64.80 3.70 23.85
CA GLU A 293 64.06 4.94 23.54
C GLU A 293 64.72 5.76 22.42
N ASP A 294 66.04 5.79 22.36
CA ASP A 294 66.81 6.50 21.34
C ASP A 294 66.58 5.96 19.91
N ASN A 295 66.18 4.69 19.77
CA ASN A 295 65.94 4.04 18.48
C ASN A 295 64.47 4.10 18.04
N ARG A 296 63.57 4.64 18.88
CA ARG A 296 62.11 4.66 18.63
C ARG A 296 61.65 5.76 17.68
N TYR A 297 62.54 6.69 17.37
CA TYR A 297 62.28 7.81 16.48
C TYR A 297 62.96 7.58 15.13
N ASP A 298 62.28 7.97 14.06
CA ASP A 298 62.93 8.22 12.78
C ASP A 298 63.13 9.72 12.57
N ALA A 299 63.48 10.15 11.35
CA ALA A 299 63.69 11.56 11.04
C ALA A 299 62.39 12.39 11.03
N PHE A 300 61.22 11.74 11.12
CA PHE A 300 59.90 12.32 10.91
C PHE A 300 58.97 12.17 12.12
N ASP A 301 58.73 10.96 12.64
CA ASP A 301 57.82 10.70 13.77
C ASP A 301 58.32 9.57 14.71
N ASN A 302 57.64 9.40 15.85
CA ASN A 302 57.81 8.25 16.74
C ASN A 302 57.09 7.02 16.17
N TRP A 303 57.77 6.27 15.30
CA TRP A 303 57.23 5.04 14.72
C TRP A 303 56.87 3.98 15.77
N TRP A 304 57.54 3.97 16.94
CA TRP A 304 57.27 2.98 17.99
C TRP A 304 55.89 3.18 18.61
N ASP A 305 55.46 4.41 18.88
CA ASP A 305 54.13 4.69 19.43
C ASP A 305 53.05 4.22 18.46
N ARG A 306 53.19 4.52 17.17
CA ARG A 306 52.26 4.10 16.11
C ARG A 306 52.17 2.59 15.97
N LEU A 307 53.33 1.90 15.97
CA LEU A 307 53.36 0.45 15.94
C LEU A 307 52.80 -0.16 17.24
N SER A 308 53.01 0.51 18.37
CA SER A 308 52.51 0.09 19.68
C SER A 308 50.97 0.08 19.71
N ASP A 309 50.34 1.05 19.05
CA ASP A 309 48.89 1.13 18.87
C ASP A 309 48.37 -0.03 18.01
N ILE A 310 49.03 -0.31 16.88
CA ILE A 310 48.71 -1.46 16.01
C ILE A 310 48.79 -2.77 16.80
N VAL A 311 49.89 -3.01 17.51
CA VAL A 311 50.03 -4.21 18.35
C VAL A 311 49.02 -4.21 19.51
N GLY A 312 48.62 -3.03 20.00
CA GLY A 312 47.65 -2.90 21.10
C GLY A 312 46.24 -3.28 20.68
N ILE A 313 45.88 -2.95 19.44
CA ILE A 313 44.66 -3.43 18.77
C ILE A 313 44.72 -4.95 18.64
N LEU A 314 45.80 -5.50 18.06
CA LEU A 314 45.93 -6.95 17.86
C LEU A 314 45.96 -7.75 19.18
N GLU A 315 46.43 -7.16 20.27
CA GLU A 315 46.38 -7.77 21.61
C GLU A 315 44.95 -7.81 22.19
N GLY A 316 44.03 -6.99 21.68
CA GLY A 316 42.68 -6.85 22.22
C GLY A 316 42.59 -5.96 23.45
N ARG A 317 43.44 -4.92 23.58
CA ARG A 317 43.37 -3.99 24.71
C ARG A 317 42.22 -3.00 24.52
N ALA A 318 41.15 -3.16 25.31
CA ALA A 318 39.96 -2.32 25.28
C ALA A 318 40.27 -0.79 25.33
N GLU A 319 41.14 -0.38 26.24
CA GLU A 319 41.52 1.04 26.39
C GLU A 319 42.26 1.60 25.17
N VAL A 320 43.09 0.78 24.53
CA VAL A 320 43.81 1.18 23.30
C VAL A 320 42.82 1.35 22.16
N ILE A 321 41.91 0.40 21.97
CA ILE A 321 40.90 0.47 20.91
C ILE A 321 40.03 1.72 21.06
N LYS A 322 39.52 1.98 22.28
CA LYS A 322 38.72 3.19 22.55
C LYS A 322 39.48 4.48 22.24
N ARG A 323 40.73 4.58 22.71
CA ARG A 323 41.58 5.76 22.47
C ARG A 323 41.88 5.94 20.99
N VAL A 324 42.34 4.88 20.31
CA VAL A 324 42.71 4.93 18.89
C VAL A 324 41.51 5.25 18.02
N CYS A 325 40.33 4.66 18.27
CA CYS A 325 39.10 5.05 17.58
C CYS A 325 38.79 6.54 17.77
N GLY A 326 38.92 7.07 19.00
CA GLY A 326 38.72 8.49 19.26
C GLY A 326 39.72 9.40 18.53
N GLU A 327 41.00 9.03 18.50
CA GLU A 327 42.07 9.76 17.79
C GLU A 327 41.89 9.72 16.26
N LEU A 328 41.38 8.61 15.73
CA LEU A 328 41.04 8.47 14.32
C LEU A 328 39.74 9.20 13.96
N GLY A 329 38.98 9.72 14.92
CA GLY A 329 37.67 10.35 14.65
C GLY A 329 36.58 9.32 14.28
N SER A 330 36.73 8.08 14.75
CA SER A 330 35.78 7.00 14.53
C SER A 330 34.61 7.05 15.51
N ASP A 331 33.45 6.57 15.06
CA ASP A 331 32.23 6.47 15.87
C ASP A 331 32.23 5.27 16.83
N TRP A 332 31.27 5.28 17.77
CA TRP A 332 30.97 4.17 18.67
C TRP A 332 30.74 2.82 17.95
N LYS A 333 30.27 2.84 16.69
CA LYS A 333 30.03 1.66 15.85
C LYS A 333 31.32 0.90 15.56
N GLU A 334 32.39 1.62 15.23
CA GLU A 334 33.70 1.05 14.92
C GLU A 334 34.34 0.43 16.17
N VAL A 335 34.15 1.07 17.34
CA VAL A 335 34.56 0.50 18.63
C VAL A 335 33.81 -0.82 18.90
N CYS A 336 32.49 -0.86 18.70
CA CYS A 336 31.70 -2.08 18.94
C CYS A 336 32.10 -3.22 18.00
N ALA A 337 32.30 -2.93 16.71
CA ALA A 337 32.77 -3.93 15.74
C ALA A 337 34.18 -4.43 16.08
N ALA A 338 35.11 -3.53 16.38
CA ALA A 338 36.47 -3.89 16.78
C ALA A 338 36.52 -4.67 18.10
N TRP A 339 35.60 -4.40 19.02
CA TRP A 339 35.48 -5.14 20.27
C TRP A 339 35.20 -6.62 20.04
N GLY A 340 34.24 -6.94 19.17
CA GLY A 340 33.91 -8.33 18.83
C GLY A 340 35.00 -9.06 18.05
N VAL A 341 35.90 -8.33 17.36
CA VAL A 341 37.01 -8.94 16.59
C VAL A 341 38.26 -9.15 17.45
N PHE A 342 38.59 -8.21 18.34
CA PHE A 342 39.88 -8.22 19.05
C PHE A 342 39.78 -8.41 20.56
N VAL A 343 38.76 -7.85 21.22
CA VAL A 343 38.63 -7.87 22.69
C VAL A 343 37.94 -9.14 23.15
N ASP A 344 36.71 -9.36 22.66
CA ASP A 344 35.93 -10.56 22.91
C ASP A 344 35.59 -11.26 21.60
N VAL A 345 36.50 -12.14 21.19
CA VAL A 345 36.41 -12.93 19.95
C VAL A 345 35.23 -13.91 19.97
N ARG A 346 34.58 -14.12 21.12
CA ARG A 346 33.39 -14.97 21.26
C ARG A 346 32.12 -14.18 21.57
N LEU A 347 32.15 -12.87 21.38
CA LEU A 347 31.01 -12.00 21.60
C LEU A 347 29.79 -12.48 20.79
N ARG A 348 28.73 -12.89 21.49
CA ARG A 348 27.47 -13.32 20.89
C ARG A 348 26.52 -12.14 20.74
N ARG A 349 25.52 -12.28 19.88
CA ARG A 349 24.47 -11.26 19.64
C ARG A 349 23.73 -10.88 20.93
N GLN A 350 23.48 -11.85 21.81
CA GLN A 350 22.81 -11.64 23.10
C GLN A 350 23.66 -10.83 24.11
N ASP A 351 24.99 -10.88 23.99
CA ASP A 351 25.92 -10.21 24.91
C ASP A 351 26.36 -8.84 24.36
N LEU A 352 26.01 -8.53 23.10
CA LEU A 352 26.32 -7.26 22.44
C LEU A 352 25.76 -6.03 23.18
N PRO A 353 24.51 -6.03 23.71
CA PRO A 353 23.95 -4.89 24.43
C PRO A 353 24.81 -4.43 25.62
N ASP A 354 25.43 -5.37 26.36
CA ASP A 354 26.27 -5.05 27.52
C ASP A 354 27.55 -4.32 27.11
N VAL A 355 28.12 -4.69 25.96
CA VAL A 355 29.30 -4.01 25.38
C VAL A 355 28.90 -2.63 24.88
N VAL A 356 27.77 -2.54 24.18
CA VAL A 356 27.26 -1.29 23.59
C VAL A 356 26.98 -0.28 24.69
N SER A 357 26.35 -0.67 25.80
CA SER A 357 26.12 0.24 26.94
C SER A 357 27.42 0.86 27.45
N GLN A 358 28.49 0.07 27.59
CA GLN A 358 29.78 0.57 28.07
C GLN A 358 30.49 1.49 27.06
N VAL A 359 30.25 1.29 25.76
CA VAL A 359 30.83 2.13 24.71
C VAL A 359 30.05 3.43 24.60
N LEU A 360 28.71 3.39 24.63
CA LEU A 360 27.84 4.56 24.51
C LEU A 360 27.96 5.51 25.71
N ASP A 361 28.33 5.01 26.90
CA ASP A 361 28.66 5.86 28.06
C ASP A 361 29.84 6.82 27.79
N ILE A 362 30.73 6.43 26.87
CA ILE A 362 31.94 7.19 26.52
C ILE A 362 31.72 7.96 25.20
N LEU A 363 31.12 7.30 24.22
CA LEU A 363 30.85 7.82 22.88
C LEU A 363 29.33 7.73 22.61
N PRO A 364 28.54 8.72 23.06
CA PRO A 364 27.09 8.69 22.89
C PRO A 364 26.71 8.81 21.41
N PRO A 365 25.55 8.27 21.02
CA PRO A 365 25.04 8.44 19.65
C PRO A 365 24.61 9.89 19.44
N ASP A 366 24.66 10.35 18.18
CA ASP A 366 24.21 11.69 17.80
C ASP A 366 22.66 11.75 17.81
N PRO A 367 22.03 12.50 18.75
CA PRO A 367 20.58 12.58 18.85
C PRO A 367 19.94 13.33 17.67
N THR A 368 20.72 14.03 16.85
CA THR A 368 20.23 14.74 15.67
C THR A 368 20.18 13.85 14.43
N HIS A 369 20.90 12.72 14.44
CA HIS A 369 20.96 11.78 13.32
C HIS A 369 20.11 10.54 13.59
N LEU A 370 18.94 10.46 12.95
CA LEU A 370 17.98 9.37 13.17
C LEU A 370 18.57 7.99 12.84
N GLU A 371 19.38 7.88 11.79
CA GLU A 371 20.07 6.63 11.44
C GLU A 371 21.01 6.16 12.58
N ASP A 372 21.72 7.09 13.24
CA ASP A 372 22.60 6.74 14.35
C ASP A 372 21.81 6.24 15.56
N MET A 373 20.69 6.90 15.87
CA MET A 373 19.78 6.49 16.93
C MET A 373 19.16 5.11 16.66
N ILE A 374 18.81 4.80 15.41
CA ILE A 374 18.31 3.48 15.00
C ILE A 374 19.41 2.42 15.16
N HIS A 375 20.63 2.70 14.70
CA HIS A 375 21.76 1.79 14.88
C HIS A 375 22.02 1.52 16.37
N ALA A 376 22.05 2.56 17.21
CA ALA A 376 22.27 2.40 18.64
C ALA A 376 21.19 1.52 19.29
N ALA A 377 19.91 1.73 18.95
CA ALA A 377 18.81 0.92 19.46
C ALA A 377 18.86 -0.54 18.95
N LEU A 378 19.27 -0.77 17.70
CA LEU A 378 19.47 -2.11 17.13
C LEU A 378 20.61 -2.86 17.86
N PHE A 379 21.74 -2.20 18.09
CA PHE A 379 22.89 -2.75 18.83
C PHE A 379 22.56 -3.02 20.31
N ALA A 380 21.73 -2.18 20.93
CA ALA A 380 21.30 -2.31 22.32
C ALA A 380 20.18 -3.35 22.55
N GLY A 381 19.60 -3.92 21.49
CA GLY A 381 18.52 -4.89 21.65
C GLY A 381 17.19 -4.29 22.06
N GLU A 382 16.90 -3.03 21.67
CA GLU A 382 15.70 -2.28 22.11
C GLU A 382 14.68 -2.10 20.96
N PRO A 383 13.88 -3.13 20.61
CA PRO A 383 13.04 -3.13 19.41
C PRO A 383 11.98 -2.02 19.40
N LEU A 384 11.44 -1.65 20.56
CA LEU A 384 10.44 -0.58 20.66
C LEU A 384 11.02 0.80 20.26
N LYS A 385 12.26 1.10 20.68
CA LYS A 385 12.94 2.35 20.30
C LYS A 385 13.34 2.33 18.82
N VAL A 386 13.71 1.17 18.29
CA VAL A 386 13.94 0.99 16.85
C VAL A 386 12.69 1.37 16.07
N LEU A 387 11.51 0.87 16.45
CA LEU A 387 10.26 1.20 15.77
C LEU A 387 9.88 2.68 15.91
N GLU A 388 10.13 3.30 17.06
CA GLU A 388 9.91 4.75 17.25
C GLU A 388 10.79 5.58 16.31
N HIS A 389 12.11 5.36 16.30
CA HIS A 389 13.04 6.12 15.46
C HIS A 389 12.86 5.83 13.97
N THR A 390 12.61 4.57 13.60
CA THR A 390 12.35 4.21 12.19
C THR A 390 11.06 4.83 11.68
N SER A 391 10.01 4.97 12.51
CA SER A 391 8.77 5.64 12.11
C SER A 391 8.96 7.13 11.82
N GLN A 392 9.93 7.78 12.49
CA GLN A 392 10.32 9.17 12.23
C GLN A 392 11.18 9.29 10.98
N LEU A 393 12.02 8.30 10.68
CA LEU A 393 12.84 8.26 9.47
C LEU A 393 12.00 7.98 8.23
N ASP A 394 11.29 6.84 8.20
CA ASP A 394 10.43 6.43 7.10
C ASP A 394 9.35 5.45 7.59
N PRO A 395 8.04 5.76 7.41
CA PRO A 395 6.96 4.84 7.79
C PRO A 395 7.09 3.44 7.18
N TRP A 396 7.63 3.32 5.96
CA TRP A 396 7.87 2.04 5.29
C TRP A 396 8.85 1.17 6.09
N LEU A 397 9.93 1.74 6.60
CA LEU A 397 10.94 1.00 7.36
C LEU A 397 10.34 0.44 8.64
N SER A 398 9.58 1.27 9.37
CA SER A 398 8.92 0.84 10.60
C SER A 398 7.90 -0.27 10.37
N ALA A 399 7.10 -0.18 9.30
CA ALA A 399 6.08 -1.19 8.97
C ALA A 399 6.71 -2.55 8.63
N HIS A 400 7.75 -2.57 7.80
CA HIS A 400 8.38 -3.81 7.34
C HIS A 400 9.27 -4.45 8.42
N LEU A 401 9.96 -3.64 9.23
CA LEU A 401 10.68 -4.18 10.39
C LEU A 401 9.70 -4.75 11.42
N ALA A 402 8.61 -4.06 11.73
CA ALA A 402 7.59 -4.58 12.65
C ALA A 402 6.97 -5.89 12.14
N ASP A 403 6.72 -6.01 10.83
CA ASP A 403 6.20 -7.23 10.21
C ASP A 403 7.13 -8.44 10.39
N ILE A 404 8.45 -8.22 10.39
CA ILE A 404 9.45 -9.28 10.62
C ILE A 404 9.74 -9.50 12.10
N MET A 405 9.69 -8.45 12.94
CA MET A 405 9.96 -8.51 14.37
C MET A 405 8.94 -9.34 15.15
N GLU A 406 7.66 -9.30 14.76
CA GLU A 406 6.59 -10.06 15.45
C GLU A 406 6.80 -11.59 15.33
N PRO A 407 7.02 -12.17 14.13
CA PRO A 407 7.36 -13.59 14.00
C PRO A 407 8.64 -14.02 14.71
N LEU A 408 9.63 -13.12 14.82
CA LEU A 408 10.86 -13.34 15.57
C LEU A 408 10.68 -13.22 17.10
N SER A 409 9.46 -12.92 17.58
CA SER A 409 9.15 -12.68 18.98
C SER A 409 9.97 -11.53 19.61
N LEU A 410 10.40 -10.56 18.81
CA LEU A 410 11.10 -9.35 19.28
C LEU A 410 10.10 -8.31 19.82
N ILE A 411 8.87 -8.33 19.30
CA ILE A 411 7.75 -7.53 19.80
C ILE A 411 6.62 -8.46 20.19
N GLU A 412 5.98 -8.18 21.32
CA GLU A 412 4.85 -8.96 21.79
C GLU A 412 3.60 -8.64 20.99
N ALA A 413 2.90 -9.66 20.52
CA ALA A 413 1.53 -9.53 20.06
C ALA A 413 0.63 -9.41 21.30
N ASN A 414 0.53 -8.20 21.87
CA ASN A 414 -0.33 -7.93 23.01
C ASN A 414 -1.79 -8.31 22.68
N LEU A 415 -2.24 -9.47 23.15
CA LEU A 415 -3.59 -10.00 22.89
C LEU A 415 -4.69 -9.17 23.57
N ASP A 416 -4.32 -8.35 24.57
CA ASP A 416 -5.25 -7.51 25.33
C ASP A 416 -5.50 -6.14 24.69
N GLU A 417 -4.63 -5.71 23.75
CA GLU A 417 -4.80 -4.46 23.01
C GLU A 417 -5.59 -4.73 21.72
N GLU A 418 -6.55 -3.85 21.39
CA GLU A 418 -7.35 -4.00 20.17
C GLU A 418 -6.52 -3.87 18.88
N LEU A 419 -5.32 -3.26 18.98
CA LEU A 419 -4.38 -3.04 17.89
C LEU A 419 -2.96 -3.46 18.32
N SER A 420 -2.36 -4.42 17.62
CA SER A 420 -0.96 -4.80 17.88
C SER A 420 0.00 -3.69 17.43
N LEU A 421 1.21 -3.67 18.00
CA LEU A 421 2.27 -2.75 17.58
C LEU A 421 2.60 -2.91 16.09
N ARG A 422 2.63 -4.15 15.58
CA ARG A 422 2.77 -4.45 14.16
C ARG A 422 1.68 -3.77 13.34
N ASP A 423 0.42 -4.02 13.69
CA ASP A 423 -0.73 -3.48 12.96
C ASP A 423 -0.73 -1.95 12.99
N PHE A 424 -0.33 -1.33 14.10
CA PHE A 424 -0.19 0.13 14.20
C PHE A 424 0.78 0.69 13.14
N HIS A 425 1.98 0.12 13.02
CA HIS A 425 2.97 0.61 12.03
C HIS A 425 2.54 0.33 10.59
N ILE A 426 1.92 -0.84 10.32
CA ILE A 426 1.40 -1.16 8.99
C ILE A 426 0.26 -0.22 8.59
N LEU A 427 -0.68 0.07 9.50
CA LEU A 427 -1.78 1.00 9.22
C LEU A 427 -1.27 2.43 9.02
N LYS A 428 -0.27 2.88 9.79
CA LYS A 428 0.38 4.18 9.56
C LYS A 428 1.02 4.29 8.17
N TYR A 429 1.65 3.21 7.71
CA TYR A 429 2.18 3.18 6.35
C TYR A 429 1.06 3.11 5.30
N ALA A 430 -0.02 2.38 5.55
CA ALA A 430 -1.18 2.33 4.68
C ALA A 430 -1.89 3.70 4.55
N ASP A 431 -1.95 4.49 5.63
CA ASP A 431 -2.44 5.87 5.63
C ASP A 431 -1.60 6.76 4.70
N TYR A 432 -0.27 6.66 4.79
CA TYR A 432 0.66 7.34 3.86
C TYR A 432 0.37 6.95 2.40
N LEU A 433 0.20 5.65 2.12
CA LEU A 433 -0.15 5.16 0.77
C LEU A 433 -1.51 5.68 0.29
N HIS A 434 -2.48 5.82 1.19
CA HIS A 434 -3.82 6.32 0.88
C HIS A 434 -3.85 7.80 0.45
N SER A 435 -2.74 8.53 0.64
CA SER A 435 -2.57 9.89 0.10
C SER A 435 -2.73 9.93 -1.43
N ASP A 436 -2.40 8.82 -2.11
CA ASP A 436 -2.70 8.62 -3.52
C ASP A 436 -3.91 7.68 -3.73
N PRO A 437 -5.06 8.18 -4.18
CA PRO A 437 -6.23 7.35 -4.48
C PRO A 437 -5.96 6.24 -5.52
N ALA A 438 -4.94 6.38 -6.37
CA ALA A 438 -4.60 5.36 -7.37
C ALA A 438 -3.94 4.12 -6.76
N LEU A 439 -3.32 4.24 -5.57
CA LEU A 439 -2.63 3.15 -4.88
C LEU A 439 -3.56 2.32 -3.99
N TRP A 440 -4.88 2.51 -4.09
CA TRP A 440 -5.86 1.87 -3.21
C TRP A 440 -5.69 0.35 -3.07
N ARG A 441 -5.24 -0.36 -4.13
CA ARG A 441 -4.98 -1.81 -4.10
C ARG A 441 -3.90 -2.17 -3.09
N ILE A 442 -2.79 -1.43 -3.16
CA ILE A 442 -1.65 -1.64 -2.28
C ILE A 442 -2.08 -1.28 -0.85
N THR A 443 -2.76 -0.14 -0.67
CA THR A 443 -3.30 0.27 0.63
C THR A 443 -4.17 -0.81 1.27
N VAL A 444 -5.14 -1.35 0.55
CA VAL A 444 -6.04 -2.38 1.11
C VAL A 444 -5.32 -3.71 1.32
N ASP A 445 -4.34 -4.07 0.49
CA ASP A 445 -3.52 -5.28 0.70
C ASP A 445 -2.74 -5.22 2.04
N TYR A 446 -2.15 -4.07 2.37
CA TYR A 446 -1.54 -3.86 3.69
C TYR A 446 -2.58 -3.88 4.81
N MET A 447 -3.71 -3.18 4.67
CA MET A 447 -4.74 -3.13 5.71
C MET A 447 -5.41 -4.50 5.97
N TYR A 448 -5.63 -5.31 4.94
CA TYR A 448 -6.18 -6.67 5.09
C TYR A 448 -5.19 -7.68 5.68
N SER A 449 -3.90 -7.35 5.72
CA SER A 449 -2.89 -8.14 6.45
C SER A 449 -2.97 -7.94 7.97
N CYS A 450 -3.65 -6.90 8.43
CA CYS A 450 -3.85 -6.58 9.85
C CYS A 450 -5.08 -7.30 10.43
N GLY A 451 -5.31 -7.11 11.73
CA GLY A 451 -6.49 -7.56 12.47
C GLY A 451 -7.81 -6.92 12.01
N GLU A 452 -8.86 -7.09 12.81
CA GLU A 452 -10.21 -6.64 12.45
C GLU A 452 -10.32 -5.12 12.21
N ILE A 453 -9.55 -4.30 12.94
CA ILE A 453 -9.51 -2.85 12.74
C ILE A 453 -9.04 -2.50 11.32
N GLY A 454 -7.92 -3.09 10.88
CA GLY A 454 -7.39 -2.85 9.54
C GLY A 454 -8.35 -3.31 8.44
N LYS A 455 -9.00 -4.46 8.64
CA LYS A 455 -10.05 -4.95 7.73
C LYS A 455 -11.22 -3.97 7.59
N LEU A 456 -11.71 -3.41 8.71
CA LEU A 456 -12.80 -2.42 8.68
C LEU A 456 -12.37 -1.10 8.02
N GLN A 457 -11.14 -0.65 8.24
CA GLN A 457 -10.59 0.52 7.55
C GLN A 457 -10.46 0.28 6.04
N ALA A 458 -10.00 -0.90 5.63
CA ALA A 458 -9.94 -1.30 4.23
C ALA A 458 -11.32 -1.34 3.57
N ASP A 459 -12.33 -1.86 4.29
CA ASP A 459 -13.72 -1.90 3.85
C ASP A 459 -14.24 -0.47 3.56
N GLU A 460 -13.97 0.49 4.44
CA GLU A 460 -14.34 1.91 4.24
C GLU A 460 -13.63 2.56 3.04
N ILE A 461 -12.36 2.24 2.80
CA ILE A 461 -11.63 2.72 1.61
C ILE A 461 -12.22 2.12 0.35
N LEU A 462 -12.48 0.81 0.31
CA LEU A 462 -13.07 0.13 -0.84
C LEU A 462 -14.43 0.70 -1.25
N LEU A 463 -15.26 1.11 -0.27
CA LEU A 463 -16.54 1.76 -0.52
C LEU A 463 -16.43 3.11 -1.24
N ARG A 464 -15.26 3.77 -1.15
CA ARG A 464 -15.03 5.13 -1.66
C ARG A 464 -14.05 5.16 -2.83
N VAL A 465 -13.61 4.00 -3.33
CA VAL A 465 -12.72 3.92 -4.50
C VAL A 465 -13.40 4.63 -5.68
N PRO A 466 -12.74 5.62 -6.30
CA PRO A 466 -13.32 6.36 -7.41
C PRO A 466 -13.39 5.46 -8.63
N LEU A 467 -14.58 4.91 -8.89
CA LEU A 467 -14.89 4.17 -10.10
C LEU A 467 -15.06 5.19 -11.22
N ARG A 468 -13.96 5.61 -11.85
CA ARG A 468 -13.97 6.59 -12.96
C ARG A 468 -14.62 5.98 -14.20
N LEU A 469 -15.94 5.86 -14.20
CA LEU A 469 -16.70 5.19 -15.25
C LEU A 469 -16.85 6.03 -16.53
N ARG A 470 -16.57 7.34 -16.51
CA ARG A 470 -16.88 8.24 -17.65
C ARG A 470 -15.77 9.12 -18.22
N GLU A 471 -14.62 9.27 -17.54
CA GLU A 471 -13.60 10.30 -17.90
C GLU A 471 -12.87 10.09 -19.25
N GLN A 472 -13.03 8.95 -19.94
CA GLN A 472 -12.39 8.73 -21.26
C GLN A 472 -13.29 8.99 -22.48
N ILE A 473 -14.57 9.34 -22.29
CA ILE A 473 -15.47 9.52 -23.44
C ILE A 473 -15.18 10.83 -24.21
N GLU A 474 -14.54 11.82 -23.58
CA GLU A 474 -14.38 13.15 -24.21
C GLU A 474 -13.00 13.44 -24.83
N SER A 475 -11.96 12.64 -24.60
CA SER A 475 -10.59 13.00 -25.06
C SER A 475 -10.08 12.26 -26.29
N ASN A 476 -10.69 11.16 -26.75
CA ASN A 476 -10.36 10.57 -28.05
C ASN A 476 -11.49 9.64 -28.52
N GLY A 477 -12.05 9.90 -29.71
CA GLY A 477 -13.12 9.12 -30.36
C GLY A 477 -12.73 7.70 -30.80
N ARG A 478 -12.06 6.94 -29.92
CA ARG A 478 -11.83 5.50 -30.03
C ARG A 478 -12.19 4.87 -28.69
N ILE A 479 -13.40 4.36 -28.65
CA ILE A 479 -13.94 3.55 -27.57
C ILE A 479 -12.96 2.40 -27.27
N GLN A 480 -12.19 2.52 -26.19
CA GLN A 480 -11.65 1.37 -25.47
C GLN A 480 -12.60 1.11 -24.29
N SER A 481 -13.65 0.32 -24.52
CA SER A 481 -14.60 -0.14 -23.47
C SER A 481 -13.96 -1.06 -22.40
N GLY A 482 -12.65 -1.00 -22.18
CA GLY A 482 -11.89 -1.93 -21.34
C GLY A 482 -11.37 -1.37 -20.01
N GLY A 483 -11.11 -0.06 -19.89
CA GLY A 483 -10.48 0.51 -18.69
C GLY A 483 -11.44 0.65 -17.49
N ILE A 484 -12.70 0.98 -17.77
CA ILE A 484 -13.77 1.23 -16.79
C ILE A 484 -14.21 -0.06 -16.08
N VAL A 485 -14.24 -1.17 -16.83
CA VAL A 485 -14.49 -2.52 -16.30
C VAL A 485 -13.31 -2.99 -15.46
N GLY A 486 -12.09 -2.50 -15.71
CA GLY A 486 -10.88 -2.88 -14.98
C GLY A 486 -10.95 -2.58 -13.50
N VAL A 487 -11.12 -1.30 -13.10
CA VAL A 487 -11.10 -0.92 -11.67
C VAL A 487 -12.19 -1.63 -10.88
N LEU A 488 -13.41 -1.70 -11.41
CA LEU A 488 -14.50 -2.40 -10.74
C LEU A 488 -14.29 -3.92 -10.68
N LYS A 489 -13.79 -4.54 -11.76
CA LYS A 489 -13.41 -5.95 -11.75
C LYS A 489 -12.34 -6.21 -10.70
N ASP A 490 -11.39 -5.29 -10.58
CA ASP A 490 -10.30 -5.40 -9.62
C ASP A 490 -10.80 -5.22 -8.18
N VAL A 491 -11.70 -4.26 -7.90
CA VAL A 491 -12.37 -4.14 -6.59
C VAL A 491 -13.15 -5.42 -6.26
N ASN A 492 -13.88 -5.98 -7.23
CA ASN A 492 -14.60 -7.24 -7.04
C ASN A 492 -13.65 -8.43 -6.76
N GLN A 493 -12.53 -8.51 -7.49
CA GLN A 493 -11.53 -9.54 -7.29
C GLN A 493 -10.89 -9.43 -5.91
N THR A 494 -10.55 -8.22 -5.47
CA THR A 494 -10.05 -7.95 -4.11
C THR A 494 -11.09 -8.35 -3.06
N CYS A 495 -12.36 -7.97 -3.24
CA CYS A 495 -13.42 -8.38 -2.31
C CYS A 495 -13.57 -9.90 -2.24
N LEU A 496 -13.48 -10.60 -3.37
CA LEU A 496 -13.55 -12.07 -3.42
C LEU A 496 -12.35 -12.72 -2.74
N GLN A 497 -11.14 -12.21 -2.99
CA GLN A 497 -9.89 -12.70 -2.42
C GLN A 497 -9.89 -12.58 -0.88
N TYR A 498 -10.40 -11.47 -0.35
CA TYR A 498 -10.47 -11.20 1.09
C TYR A 498 -11.83 -11.54 1.73
N GLN A 499 -12.73 -12.20 0.99
CA GLN A 499 -14.05 -12.64 1.45
C GLN A 499 -14.97 -11.51 1.97
N ARG A 500 -14.90 -10.32 1.38
CA ARG A 500 -15.66 -9.11 1.73
C ARG A 500 -16.92 -8.93 0.89
N GLU A 501 -17.82 -9.92 0.95
CA GLU A 501 -19.06 -9.92 0.15
C GLU A 501 -20.00 -8.74 0.48
N LEU A 502 -20.03 -8.26 1.72
CA LEU A 502 -20.88 -7.11 2.10
C LEU A 502 -20.46 -5.81 1.39
N VAL A 503 -19.15 -5.54 1.33
CA VAL A 503 -18.60 -4.38 0.62
C VAL A 503 -18.86 -4.52 -0.87
N ARG A 504 -18.61 -5.71 -1.43
CA ARG A 504 -18.87 -6.02 -2.84
C ARG A 504 -20.30 -5.70 -3.27
N ARG A 505 -21.29 -6.11 -2.47
CA ARG A 505 -22.72 -5.82 -2.71
C ARG A 505 -22.99 -4.31 -2.67
N THR A 506 -22.39 -3.62 -1.72
CA THR A 506 -22.61 -2.18 -1.49
C THR A 506 -22.02 -1.34 -2.61
N VAL A 507 -20.78 -1.61 -3.03
CA VAL A 507 -20.13 -0.93 -4.16
C VAL A 507 -20.91 -1.14 -5.46
N ALA A 508 -21.32 -2.39 -5.75
CA ALA A 508 -22.10 -2.70 -6.94
C ALA A 508 -23.45 -1.96 -6.97
N ALA A 509 -24.15 -1.89 -5.83
CA ALA A 509 -25.45 -1.24 -5.74
C ALA A 509 -25.36 0.30 -5.80
N GLN A 510 -24.39 0.92 -5.13
CA GLN A 510 -24.30 2.38 -5.04
C GLN A 510 -23.87 3.02 -6.35
N THR A 511 -22.81 2.49 -6.98
CA THR A 511 -22.20 3.13 -8.15
C THR A 511 -23.02 2.93 -9.41
N MET A 512 -23.55 1.72 -9.61
CA MET A 512 -24.27 1.40 -10.84
C MET A 512 -25.67 2.02 -10.92
N ILE A 513 -26.29 2.30 -9.76
CA ILE A 513 -27.58 3.03 -9.70
C ILE A 513 -27.36 4.52 -9.99
N GLN A 514 -26.26 5.10 -9.51
CA GLN A 514 -25.99 6.53 -9.71
C GLN A 514 -25.72 6.89 -11.17
N GLU A 515 -25.11 5.98 -11.94
CA GLU A 515 -24.71 6.27 -13.32
C GLU A 515 -25.66 5.78 -14.41
N LYS A 516 -26.77 5.12 -14.03
CA LYS A 516 -27.77 4.53 -14.95
C LYS A 516 -27.23 3.44 -15.90
N ASP A 517 -26.06 2.87 -15.62
CA ASP A 517 -25.47 1.76 -16.38
C ASP A 517 -26.01 0.40 -15.93
N TYR A 518 -27.33 0.22 -16.09
CA TYR A 518 -28.05 -0.94 -15.59
C TYR A 518 -27.60 -2.29 -16.20
N GLY A 519 -27.07 -2.28 -17.43
CA GLY A 519 -26.55 -3.46 -18.12
C GLY A 519 -25.32 -4.09 -17.44
N LEU A 520 -24.50 -3.28 -16.76
CA LEU A 520 -23.40 -3.79 -15.93
C LEU A 520 -23.89 -4.09 -14.50
N ALA A 521 -24.81 -3.29 -13.98
CA ALA A 521 -25.37 -3.41 -12.63
C ALA A 521 -25.92 -4.81 -12.32
N VAL A 522 -26.73 -5.37 -13.23
CA VAL A 522 -27.47 -6.62 -12.99
C VAL A 522 -26.54 -7.84 -12.93
N PRO A 523 -25.62 -8.08 -13.89
CA PRO A 523 -24.62 -9.13 -13.77
C PRO A 523 -23.81 -9.04 -12.48
N TYR A 524 -23.43 -7.83 -12.04
CA TYR A 524 -22.72 -7.65 -10.78
C TYR A 524 -23.57 -8.03 -9.56
N CYS A 525 -24.83 -7.60 -9.49
CA CYS A 525 -25.76 -8.01 -8.42
C CYS A 525 -25.95 -9.53 -8.39
N ILE A 526 -26.05 -10.19 -9.55
CA ILE A 526 -26.14 -11.65 -9.68
C ILE A 526 -24.85 -12.32 -9.18
N SER A 527 -23.69 -11.76 -9.52
CA SER A 527 -22.37 -12.28 -9.13
C SER A 527 -22.10 -12.13 -7.63
N ALA A 528 -22.65 -11.09 -6.99
CA ALA A 528 -22.52 -10.80 -5.55
C ALA A 528 -23.70 -11.37 -4.72
N GLU A 529 -24.62 -12.09 -5.36
CA GLU A 529 -25.85 -12.63 -4.77
C GLU A 529 -26.74 -11.57 -4.07
N ASP A 530 -26.69 -10.32 -4.53
CA ASP A 530 -27.56 -9.23 -4.05
C ASP A 530 -28.88 -9.20 -4.83
N TRP A 531 -29.78 -10.14 -4.50
CA TRP A 531 -31.10 -10.22 -5.12
C TRP A 531 -32.01 -9.01 -4.83
N PRO A 532 -32.05 -8.47 -3.59
CA PRO A 532 -32.76 -7.21 -3.32
C PRO A 532 -32.17 -6.02 -4.08
N GLY A 533 -30.85 -5.94 -4.24
CA GLY A 533 -30.18 -4.96 -5.10
C GLY A 533 -30.60 -5.09 -6.56
N MET A 534 -30.61 -6.30 -7.11
CA MET A 534 -31.10 -6.57 -8.47
C MET A 534 -32.56 -6.10 -8.64
N GLY A 535 -33.42 -6.37 -7.66
CA GLY A 535 -34.80 -5.88 -7.64
C GLY A 535 -34.88 -4.35 -7.72
N ARG A 536 -34.08 -3.65 -6.91
CA ARG A 536 -33.98 -2.17 -6.93
C ARG A 536 -33.51 -1.63 -8.27
N VAL A 537 -32.55 -2.29 -8.91
CA VAL A 537 -32.06 -1.93 -10.25
C VAL A 537 -33.17 -2.08 -11.30
N VAL A 538 -33.90 -3.19 -11.29
CA VAL A 538 -35.02 -3.42 -12.22
C VAL A 538 -36.14 -2.42 -11.98
N ASP A 539 -36.47 -2.11 -10.72
CA ASP A 539 -37.49 -1.12 -10.39
C ASP A 539 -37.08 0.29 -10.87
N ARG A 540 -35.78 0.64 -10.85
CA ARG A 540 -35.27 1.90 -11.42
C ARG A 540 -35.35 1.93 -12.95
N VAL A 541 -35.07 0.81 -13.62
CA VAL A 541 -35.24 0.71 -15.08
C VAL A 541 -36.70 0.90 -15.46
N LEU A 542 -37.62 0.28 -14.72
CA LEU A 542 -39.06 0.47 -14.89
C LEU A 542 -39.49 1.91 -14.59
N GLU A 543 -38.86 2.59 -13.62
CA GLU A 543 -39.11 4.00 -13.34
C GLU A 543 -38.69 4.92 -14.50
N GLU A 544 -37.63 4.59 -15.25
CA GLU A 544 -37.23 5.35 -16.45
C GLU A 544 -38.31 5.34 -17.54
N TYR A 545 -39.16 4.30 -17.60
CA TYR A 545 -40.33 4.31 -18.50
C TYR A 545 -41.31 5.43 -18.10
N ILE A 546 -41.51 5.63 -16.78
CA ILE A 546 -42.44 6.62 -16.24
C ILE A 546 -41.89 8.04 -16.45
N SER A 547 -40.59 8.26 -16.21
CA SER A 547 -40.00 9.60 -16.31
C SER A 547 -39.62 10.01 -17.73
N SER A 548 -39.09 9.08 -18.52
CA SER A 548 -38.37 9.35 -19.78
C SER A 548 -39.07 8.75 -21.01
N GLY A 549 -40.10 7.93 -20.82
CA GLY A 549 -40.90 7.29 -21.88
C GLY A 549 -40.32 5.97 -22.41
N SER A 550 -41.03 5.38 -23.38
CA SER A 550 -40.75 4.00 -23.85
C SER A 550 -39.41 3.82 -24.56
N THR A 551 -38.90 4.85 -25.23
CA THR A 551 -37.66 4.81 -26.04
C THR A 551 -36.41 4.71 -25.15
N ALA A 552 -36.36 5.47 -24.06
CA ALA A 552 -35.26 5.43 -23.10
C ALA A 552 -35.27 4.11 -22.30
N PHE A 553 -36.45 3.68 -21.87
CA PHE A 553 -36.65 2.39 -21.21
C PHE A 553 -36.16 1.22 -22.06
N ALA A 554 -36.54 1.16 -23.34
CA ALA A 554 -36.16 0.05 -24.22
C ALA A 554 -34.63 -0.08 -24.40
N LYS A 555 -33.91 1.05 -24.45
CA LYS A 555 -32.44 1.08 -24.49
C LYS A 555 -31.81 0.50 -23.22
N TYR A 556 -32.30 0.90 -22.05
CA TYR A 556 -31.76 0.41 -20.77
C TYR A 556 -32.10 -1.06 -20.51
N ALA A 557 -33.31 -1.48 -20.83
CA ALA A 557 -33.75 -2.85 -20.62
C ALA A 557 -33.12 -3.84 -21.63
N SER A 558 -32.85 -3.44 -22.87
CA SER A 558 -32.10 -4.27 -23.83
C SER A 558 -30.66 -4.50 -23.37
N ALA A 559 -30.02 -3.52 -22.71
CA ALA A 559 -28.70 -3.69 -22.12
C ALA A 559 -28.66 -4.76 -21.00
N ILE A 560 -29.79 -5.03 -20.34
CA ILE A 560 -29.87 -6.03 -19.26
C ILE A 560 -30.23 -7.43 -19.79
N ALA A 561 -30.77 -7.53 -21.01
CA ALA A 561 -31.27 -8.78 -21.60
C ALA A 561 -30.32 -10.00 -21.50
N PRO A 562 -28.99 -9.87 -21.69
CA PRO A 562 -28.06 -11.01 -21.55
C PRO A 562 -28.12 -11.67 -20.16
N SER A 563 -28.38 -10.90 -19.11
CA SER A 563 -28.44 -11.37 -17.72
C SER A 563 -29.60 -12.33 -17.46
N VAL A 564 -30.67 -12.24 -18.27
CA VAL A 564 -31.81 -13.17 -18.20
C VAL A 564 -31.40 -14.58 -18.64
N GLN A 565 -30.51 -14.68 -19.63
CA GLN A 565 -30.00 -15.98 -20.10
C GLN A 565 -29.09 -16.63 -19.05
N GLU A 566 -28.26 -15.83 -18.37
CA GLU A 566 -27.44 -16.30 -17.25
C GLU A 566 -28.29 -16.85 -16.11
N LEU A 567 -29.38 -16.15 -15.75
CA LEU A 567 -30.29 -16.59 -14.68
C LEU A 567 -31.08 -17.85 -15.03
N ARG A 568 -31.48 -18.03 -16.29
CA ARG A 568 -32.16 -19.25 -16.75
C ARG A 568 -31.29 -20.50 -16.62
N ASN A 569 -29.96 -20.33 -16.70
CA ASN A 569 -29.01 -21.43 -16.59
C ASN A 569 -28.66 -21.78 -15.12
N ARG A 570 -29.04 -20.94 -14.14
CA ARG A 570 -28.79 -21.18 -12.72
C ARG A 570 -30.02 -21.80 -12.04
N PRO A 571 -29.87 -22.91 -11.30
CA PRO A 571 -30.97 -23.49 -10.52
C PRO A 571 -31.19 -22.70 -9.23
N SER A 572 -31.85 -21.53 -9.30
CA SER A 572 -32.11 -20.68 -8.13
C SER A 572 -33.59 -20.65 -7.75
N ARG A 573 -33.87 -20.82 -6.45
CA ARG A 573 -35.18 -20.78 -5.77
C ARG A 573 -35.78 -19.36 -5.66
N GLN A 574 -35.23 -18.37 -6.35
CA GLN A 574 -35.59 -16.95 -6.22
C GLN A 574 -36.33 -16.40 -7.44
N GLY A 575 -37.37 -17.12 -7.88
CA GLY A 575 -38.15 -16.79 -9.07
C GLY A 575 -38.68 -15.35 -9.10
N ILE A 576 -39.03 -14.75 -7.95
CA ILE A 576 -39.69 -13.44 -7.89
C ILE A 576 -38.84 -12.34 -8.55
N PHE A 577 -37.54 -12.27 -8.25
CA PHE A 577 -36.67 -11.24 -8.83
C PHE A 577 -36.33 -11.53 -10.29
N ALA A 578 -36.20 -12.81 -10.65
CA ALA A 578 -36.03 -13.23 -12.04
C ALA A 578 -37.27 -12.92 -12.91
N HIS A 579 -38.48 -13.07 -12.36
CA HIS A 579 -39.74 -12.72 -13.02
C HIS A 579 -39.84 -11.21 -13.27
N ARG A 580 -39.45 -10.38 -12.28
CA ARG A 580 -39.40 -8.92 -12.47
C ARG A 580 -38.43 -8.50 -13.57
N LEU A 581 -37.25 -9.12 -13.60
CA LEU A 581 -36.28 -8.85 -14.65
C LEU A 581 -36.77 -9.31 -16.03
N LEU A 582 -37.35 -10.51 -16.10
CA LEU A 582 -37.93 -11.05 -17.32
C LEU A 582 -39.06 -10.16 -17.85
N PHE A 583 -39.90 -9.64 -16.97
CA PHE A 583 -40.94 -8.66 -17.32
C PHE A 583 -40.33 -7.42 -17.99
N ALA A 584 -39.34 -6.78 -17.36
CA ALA A 584 -38.72 -5.56 -17.91
C ALA A 584 -38.10 -5.81 -19.30
N VAL A 585 -37.39 -6.92 -19.49
CA VAL A 585 -36.74 -7.25 -20.78
C VAL A 585 -37.77 -7.56 -21.86
N ARG A 586 -38.82 -8.34 -21.57
CA ARG A 586 -39.87 -8.64 -22.55
C ARG A 586 -40.69 -7.42 -22.91
N TYR A 587 -40.99 -6.57 -21.93
CA TYR A 587 -41.73 -5.34 -22.19
C TYR A 587 -40.93 -4.34 -23.04
N ALA A 588 -39.61 -4.30 -22.86
CA ALA A 588 -38.72 -3.54 -23.73
C ALA A 588 -38.68 -4.09 -25.15
N HIS A 589 -38.60 -5.42 -25.31
CA HIS A 589 -38.64 -6.07 -26.63
C HIS A 589 -39.96 -5.78 -27.36
N PHE A 590 -41.09 -5.78 -26.65
CA PHE A 590 -42.38 -5.34 -27.19
C PHE A 590 -42.34 -3.91 -27.77
N HIS A 591 -41.73 -2.96 -27.05
CA HIS A 591 -41.60 -1.59 -27.54
C HIS A 591 -40.66 -1.48 -28.74
N GLN A 592 -39.57 -2.24 -28.76
CA GLN A 592 -38.64 -2.30 -29.89
C GLN A 592 -39.34 -2.83 -31.16
N LEU A 593 -40.04 -3.96 -31.07
CA LEU A 593 -40.81 -4.52 -32.20
C LEU A 593 -41.90 -3.56 -32.70
N ARG A 594 -42.50 -2.78 -31.79
CA ARG A 594 -43.48 -1.73 -32.15
C ARG A 594 -42.83 -0.59 -32.95
N GLU A 595 -41.59 -0.21 -32.62
CA GLU A 595 -40.83 0.79 -33.39
C GLU A 595 -40.39 0.25 -34.75
N GLU A 596 -40.02 -1.03 -34.83
CA GLU A 596 -39.63 -1.75 -36.06
C GLU A 596 -40.84 -2.11 -36.95
N GLN A 597 -42.08 -1.81 -36.52
CA GLN A 597 -43.36 -2.12 -37.19
C GLN A 597 -43.68 -3.62 -37.33
N GLU A 598 -43.03 -4.47 -36.54
CA GLU A 598 -43.29 -5.90 -36.45
C GLU A 598 -44.46 -6.18 -35.48
N PHE A 599 -45.66 -5.73 -35.87
CA PHE A 599 -46.84 -5.75 -34.98
C PHE A 599 -47.32 -7.16 -34.59
N GLN A 600 -47.00 -8.18 -35.39
CA GLN A 600 -47.41 -9.56 -35.11
C GLN A 600 -46.61 -10.16 -33.94
N ASP A 601 -45.30 -9.99 -33.94
CA ASP A 601 -44.43 -10.48 -32.87
C ASP A 601 -44.58 -9.63 -31.59
N ALA A 602 -44.81 -8.31 -31.73
CA ALA A 602 -45.15 -7.45 -30.60
C ALA A 602 -46.44 -7.91 -29.89
N ALA A 603 -47.47 -8.32 -30.65
CA ALA A 603 -48.70 -8.85 -30.07
C ALA A 603 -48.45 -10.17 -29.31
N LEU A 604 -47.58 -11.05 -29.81
CA LEU A 604 -47.22 -12.29 -29.12
C LEU A 604 -46.50 -12.04 -27.80
N ASP A 605 -45.57 -11.09 -27.75
CA ASP A 605 -44.86 -10.77 -26.51
C ASP A 605 -45.75 -10.14 -25.45
N LEU A 606 -46.63 -9.21 -25.86
CA LEU A 606 -47.60 -8.62 -24.94
C LEU A 606 -48.53 -9.69 -24.34
N LEU A 607 -48.98 -10.64 -25.16
CA LEU A 607 -49.81 -11.75 -24.67
C LEU A 607 -49.06 -12.65 -23.69
N ALA A 608 -47.81 -12.93 -23.99
CA ALA A 608 -46.99 -13.79 -23.16
C ALA A 608 -46.66 -13.15 -21.81
N ILE A 609 -46.54 -11.82 -21.74
CA ILE A 609 -46.45 -11.07 -20.48
C ILE A 609 -47.68 -11.33 -19.58
N PHE A 610 -48.89 -11.40 -20.16
CA PHE A 610 -50.12 -11.66 -19.42
C PHE A 610 -50.37 -13.15 -19.12
N SER A 611 -50.06 -14.06 -20.05
CA SER A 611 -50.31 -15.49 -19.87
C SER A 611 -49.33 -16.17 -18.92
N GLU A 612 -48.09 -15.67 -18.83
CA GLU A 612 -47.05 -16.13 -17.89
C GLU A 612 -47.10 -15.37 -16.54
N ASP A 613 -48.11 -14.50 -16.33
CA ASP A 613 -48.29 -13.65 -15.15
C ASP A 613 -47.00 -12.90 -14.72
N LEU A 614 -46.22 -12.41 -15.70
CA LEU A 614 -44.94 -11.73 -15.47
C LEU A 614 -45.12 -10.30 -14.93
N ALA A 615 -46.17 -9.61 -15.37
CA ALA A 615 -46.41 -8.21 -15.03
C ALA A 615 -47.02 -8.05 -13.63
N PRO A 616 -46.45 -7.19 -12.76
CA PRO A 616 -47.09 -6.78 -11.51
C PRO A 616 -48.45 -6.13 -11.78
N LYS A 617 -49.41 -6.29 -10.86
CA LYS A 617 -50.79 -5.76 -11.00
C LYS A 617 -50.85 -4.26 -11.29
N SER A 618 -49.92 -3.51 -10.71
CA SER A 618 -49.81 -2.06 -10.88
C SER A 618 -49.47 -1.64 -12.32
N TRP A 619 -48.91 -2.54 -13.13
CA TRP A 619 -48.52 -2.31 -14.53
C TRP A 619 -49.60 -2.73 -15.53
N TRP A 620 -50.64 -3.47 -15.11
CA TRP A 620 -51.65 -4.01 -16.03
C TRP A 620 -52.38 -2.90 -16.81
N ALA A 621 -52.70 -1.80 -16.15
CA ALA A 621 -53.39 -0.68 -16.77
C ALA A 621 -52.55 -0.03 -17.89
N VAL A 622 -51.24 0.12 -17.68
CA VAL A 622 -50.30 0.67 -18.67
C VAL A 622 -50.16 -0.26 -19.87
N LEU A 623 -49.96 -1.56 -19.65
CA LEU A 623 -49.87 -2.58 -20.70
C LEU A 623 -51.14 -2.63 -21.58
N LEU A 624 -52.31 -2.47 -20.95
CA LEU A 624 -53.59 -2.44 -21.66
C LEU A 624 -53.73 -1.17 -22.51
N CYS A 625 -53.27 -0.01 -22.03
CA CYS A 625 -53.19 1.22 -22.82
C CYS A 625 -52.24 1.05 -24.02
N ASP A 626 -51.07 0.46 -23.81
CA ASP A 626 -50.09 0.19 -24.86
C ASP A 626 -50.55 -0.85 -25.90
N SER A 627 -51.58 -1.65 -25.58
CA SER A 627 -52.21 -2.59 -26.51
C SER A 627 -53.14 -1.93 -27.53
N VAL A 628 -53.61 -0.70 -27.27
CA VAL A 628 -54.60 -0.01 -28.11
C VAL A 628 -54.16 0.15 -29.57
N PRO A 629 -52.92 0.57 -29.88
CA PRO A 629 -52.45 0.65 -31.26
C PRO A 629 -52.49 -0.70 -31.99
N LEU A 630 -52.16 -1.80 -31.31
CA LEU A 630 -52.23 -3.15 -31.88
C LEU A 630 -53.68 -3.60 -32.12
N LEU A 631 -54.59 -3.29 -31.19
CA LEU A 631 -56.02 -3.58 -31.34
C LEU A 631 -56.68 -2.75 -32.45
N GLN A 632 -56.14 -1.57 -32.75
CA GLN A 632 -56.64 -0.69 -33.82
C GLN A 632 -55.95 -0.92 -35.17
N HIS A 633 -55.01 -1.86 -35.27
CA HIS A 633 -54.30 -2.17 -36.51
C HIS A 633 -55.30 -2.57 -37.62
N GLY A 634 -55.35 -1.75 -38.67
CA GLY A 634 -56.32 -1.87 -39.77
C GLY A 634 -56.12 -3.07 -40.70
N PRO A 635 -54.89 -3.46 -41.08
CA PRO A 635 -54.63 -4.52 -42.07
C PRO A 635 -54.97 -5.96 -41.63
N SER A 636 -54.79 -6.30 -40.35
CA SER A 636 -54.83 -7.69 -39.87
C SER A 636 -55.29 -7.78 -38.41
N LEU A 637 -55.90 -8.91 -38.05
CA LEU A 637 -56.24 -9.26 -36.67
C LEU A 637 -55.01 -9.92 -36.04
N LEU A 638 -54.34 -9.22 -35.12
CA LEU A 638 -53.07 -9.64 -34.52
C LEU A 638 -53.24 -10.56 -33.30
N PHE A 639 -54.41 -10.51 -32.66
CA PHE A 639 -54.77 -11.35 -31.50
C PHE A 639 -55.81 -12.39 -31.87
N ALA A 640 -55.63 -13.63 -31.38
CA ALA A 640 -56.66 -14.65 -31.40
C ALA A 640 -57.85 -14.27 -30.48
N SER A 641 -59.04 -14.80 -30.76
CA SER A 641 -60.25 -14.52 -29.96
C SER A 641 -60.09 -14.85 -28.47
N ALA A 642 -59.41 -15.97 -28.16
CA ALA A 642 -59.09 -16.36 -26.78
C ALA A 642 -58.17 -15.34 -26.09
N SER A 643 -57.16 -14.84 -26.81
CA SER A 643 -56.18 -13.87 -26.31
C SER A 643 -56.80 -12.48 -26.10
N ALA A 644 -57.68 -12.04 -27.01
CA ALA A 644 -58.44 -10.80 -26.84
C ALA A 644 -59.42 -10.89 -25.66
N SER A 645 -59.98 -12.07 -25.41
CA SER A 645 -60.86 -12.32 -24.25
C SER A 645 -60.08 -12.25 -22.93
N GLU A 646 -58.82 -12.67 -22.93
CA GLU A 646 -57.93 -12.56 -21.77
C GLU A 646 -57.60 -11.10 -21.43
N LEU A 647 -57.31 -10.25 -22.43
CA LEU A 647 -57.13 -8.81 -22.24
C LEU A 647 -58.40 -8.16 -21.68
N LEU A 648 -59.58 -8.54 -22.20
CA LEU A 648 -60.86 -8.07 -21.69
C LEU A 648 -61.09 -8.51 -20.23
N ARG A 649 -60.76 -9.76 -19.89
CA ARG A 649 -60.88 -10.30 -18.53
C ARG A 649 -60.05 -9.49 -17.54
N LYS A 650 -58.78 -9.20 -17.87
CA LYS A 650 -57.88 -8.39 -17.04
C LYS A 650 -58.37 -6.94 -16.94
N LEU A 651 -58.91 -6.37 -18.01
CA LEU A 651 -59.52 -5.03 -17.99
C LEU A 651 -60.75 -4.96 -17.06
N GLU A 652 -61.67 -5.92 -17.14
CA GLU A 652 -62.84 -5.97 -16.25
C GLU A 652 -62.44 -6.18 -14.78
N GLU A 653 -61.40 -6.99 -14.52
CA GLU A 653 -60.86 -7.16 -13.17
C GLU A 653 -60.42 -5.81 -12.59
N ILE A 654 -59.71 -4.98 -13.37
CA ILE A 654 -59.28 -3.63 -12.92
C ILE A 654 -60.50 -2.77 -12.57
N PHE A 655 -61.54 -2.72 -13.42
CA PHE A 655 -62.74 -1.93 -13.15
C PHE A 655 -63.48 -2.40 -11.88
N VAL A 656 -63.64 -3.72 -11.71
CA VAL A 656 -64.31 -4.29 -10.54
C VAL A 656 -63.50 -4.03 -9.27
N ARG A 657 -62.19 -4.27 -9.29
CA ARG A 657 -61.32 -4.09 -8.11
C ARG A 657 -61.14 -2.63 -7.72
N THR A 658 -61.05 -1.73 -8.70
CA THR A 658 -61.03 -0.28 -8.44
C THR A 658 -62.34 0.17 -7.79
N SER A 659 -63.50 -0.33 -8.25
CA SER A 659 -64.79 -0.01 -7.61
C SER A 659 -64.94 -0.52 -6.18
N GLN A 660 -64.11 -1.52 -5.80
CA GLN A 660 -64.03 -2.10 -4.45
C GLN A 660 -62.98 -1.42 -3.56
N GLY A 661 -62.35 -0.32 -4.01
CA GLY A 661 -61.36 0.44 -3.24
C GLY A 661 -59.91 -0.02 -3.39
N ALA A 662 -59.60 -0.91 -4.34
CA ALA A 662 -58.23 -1.33 -4.64
C ALA A 662 -57.61 -0.54 -5.82
N GLY A 663 -58.00 0.73 -6.00
CA GLY A 663 -57.54 1.58 -7.11
C GLY A 663 -56.02 1.76 -7.12
N ASP A 664 -55.43 2.04 -5.96
CA ASP A 664 -53.97 2.24 -5.79
C ASP A 664 -53.13 1.02 -6.25
N GLU A 665 -53.62 -0.20 -6.06
CA GLU A 665 -52.89 -1.43 -6.44
C GLU A 665 -52.77 -1.62 -7.97
N TYR A 666 -53.74 -1.12 -8.74
CA TYR A 666 -53.85 -1.38 -10.19
C TYR A 666 -53.60 -0.14 -11.06
N LEU A 667 -53.86 1.07 -10.54
CA LEU A 667 -53.81 2.31 -11.32
C LEU A 667 -52.59 3.19 -10.99
N SER A 668 -51.84 2.90 -9.92
CA SER A 668 -50.73 3.74 -9.45
C SER A 668 -49.68 4.06 -10.52
N VAL A 669 -49.26 3.09 -11.35
CA VAL A 669 -48.26 3.35 -12.39
C VAL A 669 -48.86 4.21 -13.51
N LEU A 670 -50.09 3.92 -13.94
CA LEU A 670 -50.78 4.68 -14.98
C LEU A 670 -50.96 6.15 -14.57
N MET A 671 -51.38 6.40 -13.33
CA MET A 671 -51.51 7.77 -12.79
C MET A 671 -50.17 8.51 -12.79
N ARG A 672 -49.07 7.82 -12.47
CA ARG A 672 -47.71 8.41 -12.50
C ARG A 672 -47.24 8.72 -13.92
N THR A 673 -47.52 7.85 -14.89
CA THR A 673 -47.19 8.12 -16.32
C THR A 673 -47.97 9.30 -16.90
N MET A 674 -49.14 9.63 -16.32
CA MET A 674 -49.97 10.75 -16.71
C MET A 674 -49.75 12.00 -15.82
N HIS A 675 -48.57 12.12 -15.18
CA HIS A 675 -48.16 13.22 -14.31
C HIS A 675 -49.07 13.51 -13.10
N GLY A 676 -49.61 12.47 -12.46
CA GLY A 676 -50.36 12.59 -11.19
C GLY A 676 -51.84 12.91 -11.35
N SER A 677 -52.42 12.60 -12.51
CA SER A 677 -53.86 12.70 -12.76
C SER A 677 -54.65 11.70 -11.89
N GLY A 678 -55.85 12.11 -11.46
CA GLY A 678 -56.65 11.35 -10.49
C GLY A 678 -57.19 10.02 -11.04
N GLU A 679 -57.63 9.13 -10.14
CA GLU A 679 -58.16 7.80 -10.49
C GLU A 679 -59.26 7.83 -11.58
N LYS A 680 -60.06 8.90 -11.62
CA LYS A 680 -61.12 9.10 -12.63
C LYS A 680 -60.57 9.23 -14.04
N GLU A 681 -59.46 9.94 -14.23
CA GLU A 681 -58.86 10.16 -15.55
C GLU A 681 -58.13 8.90 -16.03
N ALA A 682 -57.48 8.16 -15.13
CA ALA A 682 -56.92 6.85 -15.43
C ALA A 682 -57.99 5.85 -15.89
N LEU A 683 -59.15 5.84 -15.22
CA LEU A 683 -60.30 5.02 -15.63
C LEU A 683 -60.90 5.46 -16.97
N GLU A 684 -60.84 6.74 -17.32
CA GLU A 684 -61.27 7.23 -18.63
C GLU A 684 -60.36 6.75 -19.76
N GLN A 685 -59.04 6.71 -19.55
CA GLN A 685 -58.11 6.10 -20.50
C GLN A 685 -58.39 4.60 -20.69
N LEU A 686 -58.70 3.88 -19.60
CA LEU A 686 -59.09 2.46 -19.70
C LEU A 686 -60.43 2.25 -20.42
N LYS A 687 -61.34 3.22 -20.44
CA LYS A 687 -62.55 3.16 -21.29
C LYS A 687 -62.20 3.21 -22.78
N LEU A 688 -61.12 3.88 -23.17
CA LEU A 688 -60.63 3.86 -24.56
C LEU A 688 -60.13 2.46 -24.95
N VAL A 689 -59.45 1.77 -24.03
CA VAL A 689 -59.07 0.36 -24.22
C VAL A 689 -60.32 -0.51 -24.40
N ARG A 690 -61.34 -0.31 -23.56
CA ARG A 690 -62.63 -1.03 -23.65
C ARG A 690 -63.31 -0.82 -25.01
N LEU A 691 -63.29 0.41 -25.51
CA LEU A 691 -63.83 0.75 -26.83
C LEU A 691 -63.01 0.11 -27.96
N ALA A 692 -61.67 0.09 -27.85
CA ALA A 692 -60.80 -0.55 -28.81
C ALA A 692 -61.05 -2.07 -28.88
N LEU A 693 -61.18 -2.74 -27.73
CA LEU A 693 -61.55 -4.16 -27.65
C LEU A 693 -62.94 -4.42 -28.23
N ALA A 694 -63.94 -3.60 -27.93
CA ALA A 694 -65.29 -3.75 -28.49
C ALA A 694 -65.29 -3.65 -30.03
N ARG A 695 -64.54 -2.70 -30.58
CA ARG A 695 -64.33 -2.58 -32.03
C ARG A 695 -63.57 -3.76 -32.60
N TYR A 696 -62.56 -4.27 -31.90
CA TYR A 696 -61.79 -5.44 -32.31
C TYR A 696 -62.68 -6.70 -32.40
N PHE A 697 -63.50 -6.97 -31.38
CA PHE A 697 -64.46 -8.08 -31.39
C PHE A 697 -65.51 -7.94 -32.50
N ALA A 698 -66.02 -6.72 -32.74
CA ALA A 698 -66.94 -6.47 -33.85
C ALA A 698 -66.31 -6.82 -35.21
N ARG A 699 -65.01 -6.55 -35.38
CA ARG A 699 -64.25 -6.94 -36.58
C ARG A 699 -64.00 -8.44 -36.67
N CYS A 700 -63.81 -9.12 -35.55
CA CYS A 700 -63.71 -10.59 -35.49
C CYS A 700 -65.01 -11.28 -35.89
N THR A 701 -66.17 -10.67 -35.61
CA THR A 701 -67.50 -11.21 -35.99
C THR A 701 -67.93 -10.87 -37.42
N SER A 702 -67.29 -9.90 -38.07
CA SER A 702 -67.60 -9.45 -39.44
C SER A 702 -66.79 -10.14 -40.54
N ARG A 703 -65.93 -11.08 -40.18
CA ARG A 703 -65.31 -12.08 -41.07
C ARG A 703 -65.95 -13.41 -40.78
#